data_AF-A0A432K0G6-F1
#
_entry.id   AF-A0A432K0G6-F1
#
_cell.length_a   1.000
_cell.length_b   1.000
_cell.length_c   1.000
_cell.angle_alpha   90.00
_cell.angle_beta   90.00
_cell.angle_gamma   90.00
#
_symmetry.space_group_name_H-M   'P 1'
#
loop_
_entity.id
_entity.type
_entity.pdbx_description
1 polymer ?
#
loop_
_entity_poly.entity_id
_entity_poly.type
_entity_poly.pdbx_seq_one_letter_code
_entity_poly.pdbx_strand_id
1 'polypeptide(L)'
;MNANHHIDNNLYKSKLINTFSLQYFLNTVSILSLTSIFLFGTYKIFNADAAYLSGIIILVVLSLFRNKLKSKPYSFLRPKVNQFLFSNFFNIFNLVFSALCLVIIFINIQDSSLVFEFTSLGSIIFMIGLPIGFFIWITFSRTDEKAKLEIANIKGLQVYKSFEIYFIIIIIACFGILYDFLPQTTIYLLFTPLFLLIALSVISIFFQTFQHKLLVKFITTTSKKDERNEKAKINLLNVYEKKPHVLSTLLQENFINASLQEQYYILYTLKRISAIDEIETLDKLSSEINPSNEIHHVLVDITKYLKSIKAKIEDIKNPYEYIEQSNDLPVIKGLIRNQIIKPDRNFIIKLLNDNRLSVKKPACVVAGFQDDINIISILIEHLEKPDLSLWAQLALENIGEKSIKYIEIEFSKRKENLLFVESCFALLCKINTEDAHQILFNSLNETNSNIRKIAAKKIIINNIKVTDQHRIYFAKLFDDLIITLLSNDYLIQQMELRNENFKVLKKAIENENKEALYIIINILKLYYSPEAIDNIFRNYNNKTLDSHAISNCLIDLVINDNLSVHNKIKILFSPKEKTLLEFLQEEFPETSLQPNFESEEKLIWGILNKEYDQINSWTRACTINILQYAFKEDIPFELASEFLNQNKLLKETAAVNIYKNLPEFYTIFLKRLPANEATKIDYIIRSNFDVVNQKQIHQDNLLLFDKINFLISIPYLNYLSVSEILNFHEYFQTKVLKAGEHQISLQEEFNLGYWIVEHGNVSYSKNGIDYKQYKKRDIIKVSDHESPSENVYFNLEEDVRFLVVDEVILLNIIKDYEQIIQKYLEELPEKSKIINAKKINKEAA
;
A
#
# COMPACT_ATOMS: atom_id res chain seq x y z
N MET A 1 -25.20 -2.03 -12.32
CA MET A 1 -24.44 -3.14 -12.96
C MET A 1 -23.29 -2.53 -13.75
N ASN A 2 -22.12 -2.37 -13.12
CA ASN A 2 -20.80 -2.19 -13.75
C ASN A 2 -19.84 -1.66 -12.67
N ALA A 3 -19.08 -2.54 -12.02
CA ALA A 3 -17.90 -2.17 -11.21
C ALA A 3 -16.92 -3.33 -10.94
N ASN A 4 -17.09 -4.54 -11.50
CA ASN A 4 -16.24 -5.70 -11.18
C ASN A 4 -15.02 -5.88 -12.10
N HIS A 5 -14.55 -4.86 -12.83
CA HIS A 5 -13.62 -5.09 -13.95
C HIS A 5 -12.14 -4.74 -13.75
N HIS A 6 -11.70 -4.22 -12.60
CA HIS A 6 -10.34 -3.67 -12.53
C HIS A 6 -9.24 -4.59 -11.95
N ILE A 7 -9.54 -5.53 -11.05
CA ILE A 7 -8.47 -6.34 -10.40
C ILE A 7 -8.17 -7.66 -11.12
N ASP A 8 -9.17 -8.29 -11.77
CA ASP A 8 -8.92 -9.45 -12.63
C ASP A 8 -8.05 -9.11 -13.86
N ASN A 9 -7.95 -7.83 -14.21
CA ASN A 9 -7.40 -7.37 -15.48
C ASN A 9 -5.89 -7.60 -15.67
N ASN A 10 -5.08 -7.70 -14.62
CA ASN A 10 -3.62 -7.88 -14.76
C ASN A 10 -3.21 -9.36 -14.91
N LEU A 11 -3.85 -10.25 -14.14
CA LEU A 11 -3.64 -11.71 -14.25
C LEU A 11 -4.36 -12.26 -15.49
N TYR A 12 -5.54 -11.71 -15.86
CA TYR A 12 -6.14 -11.92 -17.17
C TYR A 12 -5.32 -11.30 -18.29
N LYS A 13 -4.79 -10.06 -18.18
CA LYS A 13 -3.94 -9.46 -19.24
C LYS A 13 -2.78 -10.37 -19.59
N SER A 14 -2.06 -10.91 -18.62
CA SER A 14 -0.89 -11.75 -18.92
C SER A 14 -1.28 -13.05 -19.63
N LYS A 15 -2.37 -13.72 -19.20
CA LYS A 15 -2.89 -14.94 -19.86
C LYS A 15 -3.52 -14.66 -21.23
N LEU A 16 -4.17 -13.51 -21.40
CA LEU A 16 -4.74 -13.07 -22.67
C LEU A 16 -3.63 -12.71 -23.66
N ILE A 17 -2.63 -11.94 -23.23
CA ILE A 17 -1.46 -11.56 -24.04
C ILE A 17 -0.72 -12.81 -24.53
N ASN A 18 -0.52 -13.81 -23.65
CA ASN A 18 0.16 -15.06 -24.02
C ASN A 18 -0.65 -15.94 -24.96
N THR A 19 -1.98 -15.94 -24.87
CA THR A 19 -2.83 -16.70 -25.81
C THR A 19 -3.00 -15.98 -27.16
N PHE A 20 -3.04 -14.65 -27.15
CA PHE A 20 -3.07 -13.84 -28.38
C PHE A 20 -1.74 -13.85 -29.13
N SER A 21 -0.59 -13.81 -28.44
CA SER A 21 0.73 -13.93 -29.07
C SER A 21 0.91 -15.30 -29.73
N LEU A 22 0.44 -16.37 -29.09
CA LEU A 22 0.46 -17.73 -29.66
C LEU A 22 -0.44 -17.84 -30.90
N GLN A 23 -1.65 -17.28 -30.86
CA GLN A 23 -2.56 -17.30 -32.00
C GLN A 23 -2.02 -16.49 -33.18
N TYR A 24 -1.41 -15.33 -32.90
CA TYR A 24 -0.76 -14.49 -33.91
C TYR A 24 0.44 -15.21 -34.54
N PHE A 25 1.26 -15.86 -33.71
CA PHE A 25 2.38 -16.68 -34.17
C PHE A 25 1.90 -17.82 -35.08
N LEU A 26 0.89 -18.58 -34.66
CA LEU A 26 0.33 -19.67 -35.46
C LEU A 26 -0.22 -19.18 -36.81
N ASN A 27 -0.92 -18.04 -36.84
CA ASN A 27 -1.42 -17.47 -38.10
C ASN A 27 -0.28 -17.00 -39.02
N THR A 28 0.77 -16.41 -38.44
CA THR A 28 1.95 -15.97 -39.21
C THR A 28 2.68 -17.17 -39.82
N VAL A 29 2.84 -18.25 -39.05
CA VAL A 29 3.41 -19.51 -39.52
C VAL A 29 2.53 -20.14 -40.60
N SER A 30 1.20 -20.12 -40.46
CA SER A 30 0.28 -20.61 -41.49
C SER A 30 0.38 -19.82 -42.80
N ILE A 31 0.51 -18.49 -42.72
CA ILE A 31 0.69 -17.64 -43.92
C ILE A 31 2.04 -17.93 -44.56
N LEU A 32 3.12 -17.99 -43.77
CA LEU A 32 4.47 -18.29 -44.26
C LEU A 32 4.55 -19.66 -44.93
N SER A 33 3.88 -20.67 -44.37
CA SER A 33 3.80 -22.00 -44.96
C SER A 33 2.99 -21.99 -46.25
N LEU A 34 1.85 -21.29 -46.31
CA LEU A 34 1.06 -21.14 -47.55
C LEU A 34 1.87 -20.44 -48.66
N THR A 35 2.60 -19.38 -48.33
CA THR A 35 3.48 -18.69 -49.28
C THR A 35 4.66 -19.56 -49.71
N SER A 36 5.20 -20.39 -48.80
CA SER A 36 6.31 -21.30 -49.10
C SER A 36 5.87 -22.43 -50.03
N ILE A 37 4.72 -23.07 -49.78
CA ILE A 37 4.14 -24.12 -50.63
C ILE A 37 3.95 -23.61 -52.07
N PHE A 38 3.50 -22.36 -52.22
CA PHE A 38 3.31 -21.73 -53.53
C PHE A 38 4.64 -21.37 -54.22
N LEU A 39 5.62 -20.84 -53.47
CA LEU A 39 6.96 -20.56 -53.98
C LEU A 39 7.70 -21.84 -54.43
N PHE A 40 7.53 -22.95 -53.72
CA PHE A 40 8.13 -24.23 -54.09
C PHE A 40 7.36 -24.94 -55.22
N GLY A 41 6.03 -24.82 -55.27
CA GLY A 41 5.19 -25.43 -56.30
C GLY A 41 5.27 -24.78 -57.68
N THR A 42 5.81 -23.56 -57.77
CA THR A 42 6.00 -22.83 -59.05
C THR A 42 7.34 -23.14 -59.72
N TYR A 43 8.29 -23.77 -59.02
CA TYR A 43 9.62 -24.10 -59.55
C TYR A 43 9.75 -25.59 -59.90
N LYS A 44 10.10 -25.89 -61.16
CA LYS A 44 10.29 -27.24 -61.75
C LYS A 44 11.31 -28.16 -61.04
N ILE A 45 11.99 -27.68 -60.01
CA ILE A 45 13.13 -28.37 -59.37
C ILE A 45 12.68 -29.35 -58.28
N PHE A 46 11.49 -29.15 -57.69
CA PHE A 46 10.94 -30.05 -56.69
C PHE A 46 9.75 -30.81 -57.26
N ASN A 47 9.61 -32.09 -56.88
CA ASN A 47 8.49 -32.93 -57.28
C ASN A 47 7.20 -32.29 -56.70
N ALA A 48 6.48 -31.55 -57.56
CA ALA A 48 5.42 -30.61 -57.14
C ALA A 48 4.38 -31.30 -56.26
N ASP A 49 4.04 -32.55 -56.58
CA ASP A 49 3.05 -33.34 -55.87
C ASP A 49 3.43 -33.58 -54.40
N ALA A 50 4.71 -33.78 -54.08
CA ALA A 50 5.17 -34.00 -52.71
C ALA A 50 5.20 -32.70 -51.87
N ALA A 51 5.54 -31.57 -52.49
CA ALA A 51 5.55 -30.27 -51.83
C ALA A 51 4.13 -29.76 -51.53
N TYR A 52 3.19 -29.95 -52.46
CA TYR A 52 1.78 -29.62 -52.24
C TYR A 52 1.14 -30.53 -51.19
N LEU A 53 1.41 -31.84 -51.22
CA LEU A 53 0.86 -32.77 -50.24
C LEU A 53 1.36 -32.49 -48.82
N SER A 54 2.66 -32.26 -48.65
CA SER A 54 3.25 -31.92 -47.34
C SER A 54 2.72 -30.58 -46.81
N GLY A 55 2.55 -29.60 -47.68
CA GLY A 55 1.96 -28.31 -47.35
C GLY A 55 0.52 -28.40 -46.85
N ILE A 56 -0.31 -29.18 -47.56
CA ILE A 56 -1.70 -29.42 -47.18
C ILE A 56 -1.77 -30.19 -45.85
N ILE A 57 -0.92 -31.20 -45.64
CA ILE A 57 -0.85 -31.95 -44.38
C ILE A 57 -0.49 -31.02 -43.20
N ILE A 58 0.47 -30.12 -43.36
CA ILE A 58 0.85 -29.15 -42.32
C ILE A 58 -0.33 -28.21 -42.01
N LEU A 59 -1.04 -27.73 -43.02
CA LEU A 59 -2.23 -26.87 -42.83
C LEU A 59 -3.37 -27.61 -42.13
N VAL A 60 -3.60 -28.89 -42.45
CA VAL A 60 -4.59 -29.74 -41.78
C VAL A 60 -4.21 -29.98 -40.31
N VAL A 61 -2.94 -30.28 -40.03
CA VAL A 61 -2.45 -30.48 -38.65
C VAL A 61 -2.57 -29.21 -37.82
N LEU A 62 -2.21 -28.04 -38.39
CA LEU A 62 -2.37 -26.74 -37.74
C LEU A 62 -3.84 -26.39 -37.49
N SER A 63 -4.73 -26.71 -38.44
CA SER A 63 -6.18 -26.54 -38.29
C SER A 63 -6.76 -27.41 -37.16
N LEU A 64 -6.31 -28.67 -37.05
CA LEU A 64 -6.73 -29.59 -35.99
C LEU A 64 -6.24 -29.14 -34.61
N PHE A 65 -4.98 -28.67 -34.51
CA PHE A 65 -4.45 -28.10 -33.26
C PHE A 65 -5.23 -26.86 -32.82
N ARG A 66 -5.61 -26.00 -33.77
CA ARG A 66 -6.41 -24.79 -33.53
C ARG A 66 -7.81 -25.10 -32.98
N ASN A 67 -8.44 -26.20 -33.40
CA ASN A 67 -9.75 -26.60 -32.89
C ASN A 67 -9.69 -27.15 -31.44
N LYS A 68 -8.59 -27.79 -31.02
CA LYS A 68 -8.44 -28.29 -29.64
C LYS A 68 -8.29 -27.17 -28.61
N LEU A 69 -7.63 -26.07 -28.98
CA LEU A 69 -7.41 -24.89 -28.11
C LEU A 69 -8.67 -24.07 -27.79
N LYS A 70 -9.77 -24.24 -28.55
CA LYS A 70 -11.02 -23.47 -28.37
C LYS A 70 -11.85 -23.85 -27.14
N SER A 71 -11.50 -24.89 -26.38
CA SER A 71 -12.50 -25.55 -25.53
C SER A 71 -12.66 -25.05 -24.08
N LYS A 72 -11.88 -24.10 -23.51
CA LYS A 72 -11.94 -23.92 -22.03
C LYS A 72 -11.98 -22.54 -21.32
N PRO A 73 -11.98 -21.34 -21.95
CA PRO A 73 -12.44 -20.18 -21.16
C PRO A 73 -13.29 -19.10 -21.87
N TYR A 74 -13.85 -19.34 -23.06
CA TYR A 74 -14.54 -18.28 -23.81
C TYR A 74 -16.06 -18.16 -23.56
N SER A 75 -16.64 -18.87 -22.59
CA SER A 75 -18.10 -18.98 -22.46
C SER A 75 -18.80 -17.80 -21.78
N PHE A 76 -18.10 -16.86 -21.15
CA PHE A 76 -18.77 -15.98 -20.18
C PHE A 76 -19.05 -14.52 -20.55
N LEU A 77 -18.44 -13.88 -21.56
CA LEU A 77 -18.67 -12.44 -21.81
C LEU A 77 -18.51 -12.04 -23.29
N ARG A 78 -19.61 -12.02 -24.09
CA ARG A 78 -19.93 -11.10 -25.23
C ARG A 78 -20.98 -11.67 -26.22
N PRO A 79 -21.64 -10.83 -27.07
CA PRO A 79 -22.73 -11.29 -27.93
C PRO A 79 -22.23 -12.31 -28.96
N LYS A 80 -22.82 -13.50 -28.88
CA LYS A 80 -22.39 -14.77 -29.53
C LYS A 80 -22.34 -14.75 -31.07
N VAL A 81 -22.78 -13.69 -31.73
CA VAL A 81 -23.13 -13.75 -33.16
C VAL A 81 -21.94 -13.41 -34.07
N ASN A 82 -21.18 -12.34 -33.81
CA ASN A 82 -20.17 -11.87 -34.78
C ASN A 82 -18.87 -12.69 -34.83
N GLN A 83 -18.36 -13.21 -33.71
CA GLN A 83 -17.12 -14.01 -33.73
C GLN A 83 -17.35 -15.45 -34.20
N PHE A 84 -18.51 -16.04 -33.89
CA PHE A 84 -18.91 -17.35 -34.41
C PHE A 84 -19.14 -17.26 -35.92
N LEU A 85 -19.86 -16.23 -36.39
CA LEU A 85 -20.00 -15.96 -37.81
C LEU A 85 -18.65 -15.71 -38.47
N PHE A 86 -17.75 -14.92 -37.88
CA PHE A 86 -16.42 -14.68 -38.46
C PHE A 86 -15.57 -15.95 -38.57
N SER A 87 -15.49 -16.77 -37.51
CA SER A 87 -14.75 -18.03 -37.57
C SER A 87 -15.35 -18.96 -38.62
N ASN A 88 -16.67 -18.97 -38.78
CA ASN A 88 -17.31 -19.80 -39.79
C ASN A 88 -17.14 -19.22 -41.19
N PHE A 89 -17.25 -17.91 -41.38
CA PHE A 89 -17.08 -17.25 -42.68
C PHE A 89 -15.64 -17.34 -43.18
N PHE A 90 -14.66 -17.17 -42.29
CA PHE A 90 -13.25 -17.34 -42.62
C PHE A 90 -12.92 -18.80 -42.93
N ASN A 91 -13.49 -19.74 -42.18
CA ASN A 91 -13.33 -21.17 -42.47
C ASN A 91 -14.02 -21.57 -43.78
N ILE A 92 -15.22 -21.04 -44.07
CA ILE A 92 -15.94 -21.25 -45.33
C ILE A 92 -15.15 -20.64 -46.48
N PHE A 93 -14.63 -19.42 -46.33
CA PHE A 93 -13.81 -18.77 -47.36
C PHE A 93 -12.54 -19.59 -47.65
N ASN A 94 -11.82 -20.04 -46.62
CA ASN A 94 -10.64 -20.89 -46.82
C ASN A 94 -10.98 -22.25 -47.41
N LEU A 95 -12.14 -22.82 -47.07
CA LEU A 95 -12.63 -24.08 -47.63
C LEU A 95 -12.99 -23.91 -49.11
N VAL A 96 -13.72 -22.86 -49.45
CA VAL A 96 -14.10 -22.52 -50.84
C VAL A 96 -12.86 -22.21 -51.67
N PHE A 97 -11.91 -21.46 -51.11
CA PHE A 97 -10.65 -21.14 -51.77
C PHE A 97 -9.80 -22.41 -51.99
N SER A 98 -9.66 -23.26 -50.97
CA SER A 98 -8.97 -24.55 -51.10
C SER A 98 -9.65 -25.47 -52.11
N ALA A 99 -10.99 -25.50 -52.15
CA ALA A 99 -11.76 -26.29 -53.11
C ALA A 99 -11.59 -25.76 -54.54
N LEU A 100 -11.59 -24.44 -54.74
CA LEU A 100 -11.28 -23.81 -56.03
C LEU A 100 -9.87 -24.15 -56.50
N CYS A 101 -8.88 -24.09 -55.59
CA CYS A 101 -7.51 -24.53 -55.91
C CYS A 101 -7.46 -26.02 -56.31
N LEU A 102 -8.17 -26.90 -55.60
CA LEU A 102 -8.24 -28.33 -55.93
C LEU A 102 -8.94 -28.59 -57.27
N VAL A 103 -10.02 -27.87 -57.59
CA VAL A 103 -10.71 -27.97 -58.89
C VAL A 103 -9.78 -27.52 -60.03
N ILE A 104 -9.04 -26.42 -59.83
CA ILE A 104 -8.07 -25.94 -60.83
C ILE A 104 -6.93 -26.96 -61.02
N ILE A 105 -6.45 -27.58 -59.93
CA ILE A 105 -5.44 -28.65 -59.99
C ILE A 105 -6.01 -29.88 -60.71
N PHE A 106 -7.24 -30.29 -60.42
CA PHE A 106 -7.89 -31.45 -61.04
C PHE A 106 -8.10 -31.26 -62.55
N ILE A 107 -8.55 -30.07 -62.98
CA ILE A 107 -8.71 -29.72 -64.39
C ILE A 107 -7.35 -29.77 -65.11
N ASN A 108 -6.29 -29.25 -64.48
CA ASN A 108 -4.94 -29.32 -65.04
C ASN A 108 -4.34 -30.73 -65.13
N ILE A 109 -4.81 -31.68 -64.30
CA ILE A 109 -4.34 -33.07 -64.34
C ILE A 109 -5.07 -33.87 -65.43
N GLN A 110 -6.32 -33.53 -65.77
CA GLN A 110 -7.11 -34.29 -66.74
C GLN A 110 -6.88 -33.93 -68.21
N ASP A 111 -6.48 -32.70 -68.55
CA ASP A 111 -6.25 -32.28 -69.94
C ASP A 111 -4.76 -32.05 -70.23
N SER A 112 -4.09 -33.08 -70.78
CA SER A 112 -2.66 -33.02 -71.14
C SER A 112 -2.35 -32.20 -72.41
N SER A 113 -3.34 -31.57 -73.04
CA SER A 113 -3.17 -30.84 -74.31
C SER A 113 -3.56 -29.36 -74.29
N LEU A 114 -4.11 -28.85 -73.18
CA LEU A 114 -4.40 -27.44 -72.99
C LEU A 114 -3.60 -26.91 -71.81
N VAL A 115 -2.38 -26.44 -72.09
CA VAL A 115 -1.60 -25.65 -71.13
C VAL A 115 -2.33 -24.31 -70.97
N PHE A 116 -3.23 -24.23 -70.00
CA PHE A 116 -3.75 -22.95 -69.54
C PHE A 116 -2.56 -22.19 -68.94
N GLU A 117 -2.09 -21.15 -69.63
CA GLU A 117 -1.07 -20.26 -69.09
C GLU A 117 -1.61 -19.65 -67.79
N PHE A 118 -1.11 -20.18 -66.67
CA PHE A 118 -1.50 -19.87 -65.31
C PHE A 118 -1.19 -18.42 -64.88
N THR A 119 -0.70 -17.59 -65.80
CA THR A 119 -0.03 -16.32 -65.52
C THR A 119 -0.98 -15.15 -65.30
N SER A 120 -2.18 -15.12 -65.89
CA SER A 120 -3.08 -13.96 -65.79
C SER A 120 -4.19 -14.12 -64.76
N LEU A 121 -4.91 -15.24 -64.74
CA LEU A 121 -6.06 -15.39 -63.84
C LEU A 121 -5.63 -15.69 -62.39
N GLY A 122 -4.61 -16.52 -62.22
CA GLY A 122 -4.05 -16.84 -60.90
C GLY A 122 -3.40 -15.64 -60.22
N SER A 123 -2.72 -14.78 -61.00
CA SER A 123 -2.13 -13.54 -60.49
C SER A 123 -3.19 -12.47 -60.18
N ILE A 124 -4.27 -12.37 -60.94
CA ILE A 124 -5.39 -11.46 -60.64
C ILE A 124 -6.12 -11.88 -59.36
N ILE A 125 -6.40 -13.18 -59.17
CA ILE A 125 -7.03 -13.70 -57.95
C ILE A 125 -6.13 -13.43 -56.73
N PHE A 126 -4.80 -13.51 -56.87
CA PHE A 126 -3.87 -13.23 -55.78
C PHE A 126 -3.69 -11.73 -55.52
N MET A 127 -3.56 -10.91 -56.58
CA MET A 127 -3.44 -9.45 -56.51
C MET A 127 -4.68 -8.80 -55.91
N ILE A 128 -5.85 -9.37 -56.10
CA ILE A 128 -7.10 -8.83 -55.55
C ILE A 128 -7.45 -9.51 -54.22
N GLY A 129 -7.31 -10.84 -54.13
CA GLY A 129 -7.75 -11.62 -52.99
C GLY A 129 -6.92 -11.41 -51.73
N LEU A 130 -5.61 -11.25 -51.84
CA LEU A 130 -4.72 -11.12 -50.67
C LEU A 130 -4.84 -9.72 -50.04
N PRO A 131 -4.86 -8.61 -50.79
CA PRO A 131 -5.12 -7.28 -50.24
C PRO A 131 -6.55 -7.13 -49.70
N ILE A 132 -7.56 -7.72 -50.34
CA ILE A 132 -8.94 -7.70 -49.82
C ILE A 132 -9.05 -8.53 -48.54
N GLY A 133 -8.42 -9.72 -48.49
CA GLY A 133 -8.37 -10.54 -47.29
C GLY A 133 -7.67 -9.83 -46.13
N PHE A 134 -6.55 -9.15 -46.42
CA PHE A 134 -5.81 -8.35 -45.44
C PHE A 134 -6.58 -7.09 -45.02
N PHE A 135 -7.27 -6.42 -45.95
CA PHE A 135 -8.14 -5.28 -45.69
C PHE A 135 -9.33 -5.67 -44.81
N ILE A 136 -10.02 -6.78 -45.11
CA ILE A 136 -11.13 -7.30 -44.30
C ILE A 136 -10.63 -7.68 -42.90
N TRP A 137 -9.47 -8.32 -42.80
CA TRP A 137 -8.85 -8.69 -41.52
C TRP A 137 -8.51 -7.45 -40.66
N ILE A 138 -7.90 -6.40 -41.25
CA ILE A 138 -7.59 -5.13 -40.57
C ILE A 138 -8.87 -4.36 -40.20
N THR A 139 -9.86 -4.34 -41.08
CA THR A 139 -11.09 -3.57 -40.86
C THR A 139 -11.92 -4.18 -39.72
N PHE A 140 -11.85 -5.49 -39.52
CA PHE A 140 -12.52 -6.16 -38.41
C PHE A 140 -11.70 -6.22 -37.11
N SER A 141 -10.36 -6.32 -37.15
CA SER A 141 -9.54 -6.14 -35.93
C SER A 141 -9.74 -4.75 -35.31
N ARG A 142 -9.99 -3.74 -36.14
CA ARG A 142 -10.41 -2.37 -35.77
C ARG A 142 -11.75 -2.27 -35.02
N THR A 143 -12.69 -3.21 -35.23
CA THR A 143 -14.00 -3.17 -34.54
C THR A 143 -13.92 -3.62 -33.09
N ASP A 144 -12.99 -4.52 -32.77
CA ASP A 144 -12.77 -5.00 -31.40
C ASP A 144 -12.02 -3.98 -30.53
N GLU A 145 -11.17 -3.13 -31.13
CA GLU A 145 -10.54 -1.98 -30.45
C GLU A 145 -11.52 -0.82 -30.21
N LYS A 146 -12.42 -0.51 -31.15
CA LYS A 146 -13.52 0.45 -30.92
C LYS A 146 -14.36 0.07 -29.70
N ALA A 147 -14.70 -1.21 -29.55
CA ALA A 147 -15.46 -1.72 -28.41
C ALA A 147 -14.68 -1.79 -27.09
N LYS A 148 -13.34 -1.66 -27.12
CA LYS A 148 -12.49 -1.50 -25.93
C LYS A 148 -12.25 -0.02 -25.57
N LEU A 149 -12.30 0.87 -26.56
CA LEU A 149 -12.06 2.31 -26.40
C LEU A 149 -13.32 3.12 -26.03
N GLU A 150 -14.53 2.65 -26.31
CA GLU A 150 -15.76 3.25 -25.74
C GLU A 150 -15.80 3.19 -24.20
N ILE A 151 -14.99 2.33 -23.57
CA ILE A 151 -14.81 2.27 -22.12
C ILE A 151 -13.91 3.41 -21.61
N ALA A 152 -13.12 4.07 -22.48
CA ALA A 152 -12.21 5.16 -22.14
C ALA A 152 -12.53 6.42 -22.96
N ASN A 153 -13.40 7.26 -22.42
CA ASN A 153 -14.07 8.40 -23.08
C ASN A 153 -13.11 9.56 -23.46
N ILE A 154 -12.22 9.40 -24.45
CA ILE A 154 -11.17 10.40 -24.77
C ILE A 154 -11.22 10.86 -26.24
N LYS A 155 -11.63 12.12 -26.45
CA LYS A 155 -11.81 12.79 -27.77
C LYS A 155 -10.51 13.03 -28.58
N GLY A 156 -9.33 13.02 -27.95
CA GLY A 156 -8.06 13.36 -28.62
C GLY A 156 -7.55 12.33 -29.64
N LEU A 157 -8.04 11.09 -29.61
CA LEU A 157 -7.50 10.00 -30.44
C LEU A 157 -8.10 9.93 -31.87
N GLN A 158 -9.12 10.73 -32.18
CA GLN A 158 -9.72 10.74 -33.53
C GLN A 158 -8.78 11.30 -34.61
N VAL A 159 -7.88 12.23 -34.25
CA VAL A 159 -6.92 12.84 -35.19
C VAL A 159 -5.81 11.86 -35.59
N TYR A 160 -5.42 10.95 -34.70
CA TYR A 160 -4.40 9.92 -34.97
C TYR A 160 -4.86 8.86 -35.99
N LYS A 161 -6.18 8.58 -36.06
CA LYS A 161 -6.76 7.54 -36.94
C LYS A 161 -6.67 7.86 -38.43
N SER A 162 -6.59 9.14 -38.79
CA SER A 162 -6.48 9.59 -40.17
C SER A 162 -5.08 9.30 -40.73
N PHE A 163 -4.02 9.46 -39.93
CA PHE A 163 -2.63 9.32 -40.38
C PHE A 163 -2.25 7.88 -40.77
N GLU A 164 -2.76 6.87 -40.08
CA GLU A 164 -2.45 5.46 -40.41
C GLU A 164 -3.04 5.03 -41.76
N ILE A 165 -4.23 5.53 -42.12
CA ILE A 165 -4.86 5.21 -43.41
C ILE A 165 -4.06 5.85 -44.55
N TYR A 166 -3.67 7.12 -44.41
CA TYR A 166 -2.82 7.78 -45.40
C TYR A 166 -1.46 7.09 -45.54
N PHE A 167 -0.86 6.61 -44.43
CA PHE A 167 0.41 5.92 -44.46
C PHE A 167 0.34 4.58 -45.21
N ILE A 168 -0.72 3.77 -45.00
CA ILE A 168 -0.92 2.51 -45.73
C ILE A 168 -1.15 2.77 -47.23
N ILE A 169 -1.95 3.78 -47.57
CA ILE A 169 -2.19 4.15 -48.98
C ILE A 169 -0.90 4.62 -49.66
N ILE A 170 -0.09 5.43 -48.98
CA ILE A 170 1.22 5.88 -49.48
C ILE A 170 2.15 4.69 -49.68
N ILE A 171 2.19 3.72 -48.75
CA ILE A 171 3.01 2.52 -48.89
C ILE A 171 2.57 1.68 -50.09
N ILE A 172 1.26 1.45 -50.27
CA ILE A 172 0.72 0.70 -51.42
C ILE A 172 1.05 1.42 -52.73
N ALA A 173 0.92 2.74 -52.77
CA ALA A 173 1.25 3.55 -53.95
C ALA A 173 2.75 3.50 -54.27
N CYS A 174 3.63 3.67 -53.28
CA CYS A 174 5.07 3.53 -53.44
C CYS A 174 5.46 2.12 -53.91
N PHE A 175 4.76 1.08 -53.45
CA PHE A 175 4.99 -0.30 -53.90
C PHE A 175 4.56 -0.55 -55.34
N GLY A 176 3.42 -0.01 -55.77
CA GLY A 176 3.00 -0.07 -57.17
C GLY A 176 4.05 0.55 -58.09
N ILE A 177 4.58 1.72 -57.69
CA ILE A 177 5.62 2.41 -58.44
C ILE A 177 6.93 1.59 -58.46
N LEU A 178 7.41 1.12 -57.30
CA LEU A 178 8.66 0.34 -57.22
C LEU A 178 8.59 -0.98 -58.00
N TYR A 179 7.42 -1.60 -58.09
CA TYR A 179 7.22 -2.84 -58.83
C TYR A 179 7.38 -2.64 -60.34
N ASP A 180 6.86 -1.52 -60.88
CA ASP A 180 6.98 -1.20 -62.30
C ASP A 180 8.42 -0.87 -62.73
N PHE A 181 9.29 -0.48 -61.80
CA PHE A 181 10.70 -0.14 -62.07
C PHE A 181 11.69 -1.30 -61.86
N LEU A 182 11.26 -2.46 -61.36
CA LEU A 182 12.16 -3.60 -61.12
C LEU A 182 12.35 -4.43 -62.41
N PRO A 183 13.59 -4.67 -62.86
CA PRO A 183 13.85 -5.51 -64.03
C PRO A 183 13.28 -6.92 -63.82
N GLN A 184 12.43 -7.38 -64.74
CA GLN A 184 11.75 -8.69 -64.69
C GLN A 184 12.71 -9.87 -64.98
N THR A 185 13.88 -9.89 -64.37
CA THR A 185 14.73 -11.09 -64.37
C THR A 185 14.37 -11.96 -63.17
N THR A 186 14.29 -13.28 -63.41
CA THR A 186 13.75 -14.28 -62.47
C THR A 186 14.42 -14.29 -61.10
N ILE A 187 15.68 -13.83 -61.01
CA ILE A 187 16.45 -13.77 -59.76
C ILE A 187 15.93 -12.67 -58.83
N TYR A 188 15.59 -11.48 -59.33
CA TYR A 188 15.10 -10.40 -58.48
C TYR A 188 13.71 -10.72 -57.94
N LEU A 189 12.81 -11.27 -58.77
CA LEU A 189 11.47 -11.72 -58.37
C LEU A 189 11.46 -12.69 -57.17
N LEU A 190 12.55 -13.44 -56.95
CA LEU A 190 12.67 -14.38 -55.84
C LEU A 190 13.12 -13.70 -54.54
N PHE A 191 13.94 -12.64 -54.61
CA PHE A 191 14.47 -11.94 -53.45
C PHE A 191 13.66 -10.72 -53.03
N THR A 192 12.93 -10.06 -53.94
CA THR A 192 12.11 -8.89 -53.60
C THR A 192 11.09 -9.18 -52.51
N PRO A 193 10.28 -10.27 -52.57
CA PRO A 193 9.28 -10.54 -51.55
C PRO A 193 9.90 -10.79 -50.17
N LEU A 194 11.05 -11.48 -50.13
CA LEU A 194 11.76 -11.80 -48.90
C LEU A 194 12.35 -10.53 -48.26
N PHE A 195 13.02 -9.69 -49.06
CA PHE A 195 13.57 -8.43 -48.58
C PHE A 195 12.47 -7.48 -48.09
N LEU A 196 11.34 -7.46 -48.79
CA LEU A 196 10.20 -6.61 -48.51
C LEU A 196 9.46 -7.07 -47.23
N LEU A 197 9.41 -8.38 -46.98
CA LEU A 197 8.88 -8.95 -45.73
C LEU A 197 9.80 -8.64 -44.54
N ILE A 198 11.13 -8.68 -44.75
CA ILE A 198 12.11 -8.27 -43.73
C ILE A 198 11.97 -6.76 -43.45
N ALA A 199 11.92 -5.92 -44.48
CA ALA A 199 11.76 -4.47 -44.33
C ALA A 199 10.44 -4.10 -43.62
N LEU A 200 9.32 -4.71 -44.01
CA LEU A 200 8.03 -4.52 -43.35
C LEU A 200 8.03 -5.00 -41.89
N SER A 201 8.71 -6.11 -41.59
CA SER A 201 8.81 -6.59 -40.21
C SER A 201 9.64 -5.64 -39.33
N VAL A 202 10.75 -5.12 -39.84
CA VAL A 202 11.58 -4.13 -39.13
C VAL A 202 10.83 -2.81 -38.91
N ILE A 203 10.14 -2.29 -39.94
CA ILE A 203 9.33 -1.08 -39.83
C ILE A 203 8.18 -1.27 -38.84
N SER A 204 7.52 -2.42 -38.87
CA SER A 204 6.45 -2.76 -37.92
C SER A 204 6.94 -2.81 -36.48
N ILE A 205 8.12 -3.41 -36.23
CA ILE A 205 8.74 -3.45 -34.90
C ILE A 205 9.07 -2.02 -34.42
N PHE A 206 9.69 -1.19 -35.26
CA PHE A 206 9.99 0.20 -34.90
C PHE A 206 8.73 1.00 -34.59
N PHE A 207 7.68 0.83 -35.41
CA PHE A 207 6.42 1.54 -35.22
C PHE A 207 5.70 1.09 -33.94
N GLN A 208 5.68 -0.22 -33.63
CA GLN A 208 5.16 -0.74 -32.36
C GLN A 208 5.95 -0.22 -31.15
N THR A 209 7.27 -0.17 -31.24
CA THR A 209 8.14 0.34 -30.16
C THR A 209 7.88 1.82 -29.93
N PHE A 210 7.68 2.59 -31.00
CA PHE A 210 7.35 4.01 -30.94
C PHE A 210 5.95 4.24 -30.36
N GLN A 211 4.93 3.51 -30.81
CA GLN A 211 3.58 3.57 -30.25
C GLN A 211 3.57 3.19 -28.76
N HIS A 212 4.30 2.14 -28.37
CA HIS A 212 4.41 1.74 -26.96
C HIS A 212 5.06 2.84 -26.11
N LYS A 213 6.16 3.46 -26.57
CA LYS A 213 6.80 4.59 -25.86
C LYS A 213 5.87 5.79 -25.73
N LEU A 214 5.14 6.15 -26.77
CA LEU A 214 4.18 7.26 -26.74
C LEU A 214 2.99 6.96 -25.82
N LEU A 215 2.46 5.74 -25.87
CA LEU A 215 1.33 5.31 -25.06
C LEU A 215 1.71 5.20 -23.58
N VAL A 216 2.92 4.73 -23.25
CA VAL A 216 3.48 4.77 -21.89
C VAL A 216 3.67 6.21 -21.42
N LYS A 217 4.21 7.10 -22.27
CA LYS A 217 4.39 8.52 -21.93
C LYS A 217 3.04 9.22 -21.70
N PHE A 218 2.03 8.87 -22.49
CA PHE A 218 0.67 9.39 -22.35
C PHE A 218 -0.02 8.84 -21.09
N ILE A 219 0.03 7.51 -20.85
CA ILE A 219 -0.51 6.86 -19.66
C ILE A 219 0.13 7.41 -18.39
N THR A 220 1.45 7.59 -18.36
CA THR A 220 2.14 8.16 -17.18
C THR A 220 1.76 9.62 -16.94
N THR A 221 1.50 10.42 -17.98
CA THR A 221 0.97 11.78 -17.81
C THR A 221 -0.48 11.82 -17.37
N THR A 222 -1.33 10.87 -17.80
CA THR A 222 -2.73 10.80 -17.36
C THR A 222 -2.88 10.18 -15.98
N SER A 223 -2.11 9.15 -15.64
CA SER A 223 -2.11 8.54 -14.29
C SER A 223 -1.62 9.54 -13.23
N LYS A 224 -0.62 10.38 -13.53
CA LYS A 224 -0.21 11.48 -12.64
C LYS A 224 -1.31 12.55 -12.44
N LYS A 225 -2.26 12.65 -13.37
CA LYS A 225 -3.38 13.60 -13.29
C LYS A 225 -4.56 13.02 -12.51
N ASP A 226 -4.80 11.71 -12.65
CA ASP A 226 -5.80 10.98 -11.85
C ASP A 226 -5.33 10.71 -10.42
N GLU A 227 -4.05 10.42 -10.16
CA GLU A 227 -3.49 10.33 -8.80
C GLU A 227 -3.57 11.66 -8.05
N ARG A 228 -3.41 12.80 -8.74
CA ARG A 228 -3.61 14.13 -8.13
C ARG A 228 -5.08 14.37 -7.77
N ASN A 229 -6.02 13.85 -8.55
CA ASN A 229 -7.45 13.97 -8.28
C ASN A 229 -7.94 12.95 -7.22
N GLU A 230 -7.36 11.74 -7.16
CA GLU A 230 -7.63 10.76 -6.08
C GLU A 230 -6.98 11.17 -4.76
N LYS A 231 -5.75 11.69 -4.77
CA LYS A 231 -5.12 12.31 -3.57
C LYS A 231 -5.88 13.56 -3.11
N ALA A 232 -6.57 14.27 -4.00
CA ALA A 232 -7.48 15.36 -3.63
C ALA A 232 -8.81 14.87 -3.03
N LYS A 233 -9.38 13.76 -3.53
CA LYS A 233 -10.62 13.16 -2.99
C LYS A 233 -10.43 12.50 -1.63
N ILE A 234 -9.31 11.81 -1.40
CA ILE A 234 -8.94 11.22 -0.10
C ILE A 234 -8.57 12.32 0.93
N ASN A 235 -8.38 13.56 0.49
CA ASN A 235 -7.96 14.66 1.36
C ASN A 235 -9.08 15.38 2.10
N LEU A 236 -10.37 15.22 1.74
CA LEU A 236 -11.44 15.96 2.43
C LEU A 236 -11.42 15.70 3.94
N LEU A 237 -11.31 14.45 4.39
CA LEU A 237 -11.13 14.10 5.81
C LEU A 237 -9.90 14.75 6.46
N ASN A 238 -8.79 14.80 5.73
CA ASN A 238 -7.54 15.43 6.17
C ASN A 238 -7.63 16.96 6.19
N VAL A 239 -8.47 17.60 5.38
CA VAL A 239 -8.55 19.07 5.36
C VAL A 239 -9.29 19.61 6.58
N TYR A 240 -10.36 18.94 7.04
CA TYR A 240 -11.19 19.40 8.16
C TYR A 240 -10.46 19.52 9.51
N GLU A 241 -9.51 18.63 9.78
CA GLU A 241 -8.78 18.61 11.05
C GLU A 241 -7.40 19.28 10.97
N LYS A 242 -6.77 19.29 9.79
CA LYS A 242 -5.42 19.87 9.62
C LYS A 242 -5.46 21.36 9.33
N LYS A 243 -6.48 21.85 8.62
CA LYS A 243 -6.54 23.24 8.13
C LYS A 243 -7.94 23.84 8.25
N PRO A 244 -8.38 24.24 9.46
CA PRO A 244 -9.70 24.84 9.65
C PRO A 244 -9.92 26.13 8.84
N HIS A 245 -8.85 26.81 8.43
CA HIS A 245 -8.91 27.98 7.54
C HIS A 245 -9.28 27.64 6.08
N VAL A 246 -9.06 26.40 5.64
CA VAL A 246 -9.44 25.91 4.31
C VAL A 246 -10.90 25.41 4.31
N LEU A 247 -11.54 25.34 5.49
CA LEU A 247 -12.91 24.86 5.63
C LEU A 247 -13.93 25.77 4.95
N SER A 248 -13.89 27.06 5.27
CA SER A 248 -14.75 28.07 4.66
C SER A 248 -14.57 28.12 3.14
N THR A 249 -13.33 28.07 2.66
CA THR A 249 -13.03 28.08 1.22
C THR A 249 -13.47 26.79 0.53
N LEU A 250 -13.27 25.62 1.12
CA LEU A 250 -13.77 24.35 0.57
C LEU A 250 -15.29 24.27 0.56
N LEU A 251 -15.96 24.78 1.60
CA LEU A 251 -17.41 24.85 1.66
C LEU A 251 -17.96 25.74 0.53
N GLN A 252 -17.30 26.87 0.27
CA GLN A 252 -17.73 27.80 -0.77
C GLN A 252 -17.42 27.30 -2.20
N GLU A 253 -16.26 26.68 -2.42
CA GLU A 253 -15.80 26.34 -3.78
C GLU A 253 -16.19 24.93 -4.22
N ASN A 254 -16.28 23.97 -3.30
CA ASN A 254 -16.36 22.54 -3.63
C ASN A 254 -17.60 21.81 -3.12
N PHE A 255 -18.37 22.38 -2.18
CA PHE A 255 -19.50 21.68 -1.57
C PHE A 255 -20.56 21.28 -2.61
N ILE A 256 -20.94 22.19 -3.50
CA ILE A 256 -21.97 21.93 -4.54
C ILE A 256 -21.51 20.86 -5.54
N ASN A 257 -20.20 20.81 -5.83
CA ASN A 257 -19.62 19.87 -6.79
C ASN A 257 -19.24 18.51 -6.17
N ALA A 258 -19.29 18.39 -4.84
CA ALA A 258 -19.01 17.15 -4.12
C ALA A 258 -20.14 16.14 -4.28
N SER A 259 -19.83 14.85 -4.11
CA SER A 259 -20.84 13.80 -4.09
C SER A 259 -21.77 13.95 -2.87
N LEU A 260 -22.99 13.42 -2.97
CA LEU A 260 -23.98 13.48 -1.88
C LEU A 260 -23.44 12.92 -0.56
N GLN A 261 -22.66 11.84 -0.62
CA GLN A 261 -22.02 11.23 0.56
C GLN A 261 -20.97 12.16 1.19
N GLU A 262 -20.16 12.83 0.36
CA GLU A 262 -19.19 13.82 0.84
C GLU A 262 -19.92 15.00 1.46
N GLN A 263 -20.99 15.52 0.85
CA GLN A 263 -21.78 16.61 1.42
C GLN A 263 -22.35 16.27 2.80
N TYR A 264 -22.94 15.08 2.98
CA TYR A 264 -23.40 14.60 4.29
C TYR A 264 -22.26 14.54 5.30
N TYR A 265 -21.12 13.96 4.90
CA TYR A 265 -19.95 13.85 5.76
C TYR A 265 -19.48 15.21 6.28
N ILE A 266 -19.38 16.19 5.38
CA ILE A 266 -18.95 17.56 5.71
C ILE A 266 -19.91 18.21 6.70
N LEU A 267 -21.20 18.15 6.40
CA LEU A 267 -22.26 18.72 7.22
C LEU A 267 -22.28 18.12 8.64
N TYR A 268 -22.25 16.79 8.77
CA TYR A 268 -22.18 16.14 10.07
C TYR A 268 -20.86 16.42 10.81
N THR A 269 -19.76 16.61 10.09
CA THR A 269 -18.49 17.03 10.68
C THR A 269 -18.57 18.43 11.28
N LEU A 270 -19.20 19.39 10.60
CA LEU A 270 -19.46 20.75 11.13
C LEU A 270 -20.30 20.70 12.40
N LYS A 271 -21.33 19.86 12.42
CA LYS A 271 -22.14 19.60 13.61
C LYS A 271 -21.29 19.04 14.76
N ARG A 272 -20.44 18.04 14.47
CA ARG A 272 -19.58 17.32 15.44
C ARG A 272 -18.57 18.20 16.14
N ILE A 273 -18.01 19.17 15.42
CA ILE A 273 -17.01 20.13 15.94
C ILE A 273 -17.62 21.44 16.43
N SER A 274 -18.95 21.58 16.36
CA SER A 274 -19.67 22.78 16.76
C SER A 274 -19.12 24.04 16.07
N ALA A 275 -19.01 23.99 14.74
CA ALA A 275 -18.43 25.04 13.89
C ALA A 275 -19.30 26.31 13.80
N ILE A 276 -19.38 27.07 14.90
CA ILE A 276 -20.18 28.32 14.98
C ILE A 276 -19.67 29.45 14.07
N ASP A 277 -18.40 29.39 13.67
CA ASP A 277 -17.71 30.28 12.73
C ASP A 277 -18.23 30.14 11.29
N GLU A 278 -18.79 28.98 10.91
CA GLU A 278 -19.25 28.71 9.55
C GLU A 278 -20.76 28.96 9.33
N ILE A 279 -21.47 29.47 10.34
CA ILE A 279 -22.92 29.69 10.26
C ILE A 279 -23.31 30.60 9.09
N GLU A 280 -22.54 31.66 8.84
CA GLU A 280 -22.80 32.59 7.74
C GLU A 280 -22.58 31.93 6.36
N THR A 281 -21.56 31.07 6.25
CA THR A 281 -21.28 30.30 5.03
C THR A 281 -22.41 29.31 4.75
N LEU A 282 -22.89 28.62 5.78
CA LEU A 282 -24.01 27.67 5.67
C LEU A 282 -25.31 28.37 5.30
N ASP A 283 -25.60 29.54 5.87
CA ASP A 283 -26.78 30.34 5.49
C ASP A 283 -26.75 30.72 4.01
N LYS A 284 -25.58 31.14 3.48
CA LYS A 284 -25.40 31.42 2.04
C LYS A 284 -25.64 30.17 1.19
N LEU A 285 -25.02 29.05 1.53
CA LEU A 285 -25.21 27.78 0.81
C LEU A 285 -26.68 27.30 0.85
N SER A 286 -27.38 27.53 1.96
CA SER A 286 -28.81 27.20 2.09
C SER A 286 -29.66 27.97 1.08
N SER A 287 -29.28 29.21 0.75
CA SER A 287 -29.98 30.04 -0.22
C SER A 287 -29.68 29.68 -1.68
N GLU A 288 -28.52 29.09 -1.95
CA GLU A 288 -28.09 28.69 -3.30
C GLU A 288 -28.59 27.30 -3.70
N ILE A 289 -28.79 26.39 -2.72
CA ILE A 289 -29.23 25.02 -2.97
C ILE A 289 -30.76 24.96 -3.06
N ASN A 290 -31.26 24.36 -4.14
CA ASN A 290 -32.71 24.15 -4.33
C ASN A 290 -33.35 23.41 -3.13
N PRO A 291 -34.48 23.88 -2.60
CA PRO A 291 -35.18 23.26 -1.47
C PRO A 291 -35.62 21.81 -1.70
N SER A 292 -35.73 21.40 -2.96
CA SER A 292 -36.06 20.02 -3.35
C SER A 292 -34.88 19.04 -3.27
N ASN A 293 -33.67 19.53 -3.02
CA ASN A 293 -32.49 18.69 -2.85
C ASN A 293 -32.50 18.04 -1.46
N GLU A 294 -32.27 16.73 -1.38
CA GLU A 294 -32.24 15.96 -0.13
C GLU A 294 -31.28 16.56 0.92
N ILE A 295 -30.17 17.15 0.47
CA ILE A 295 -29.16 17.74 1.36
C ILE A 295 -29.63 19.06 2.01
N HIS A 296 -30.59 19.76 1.41
CA HIS A 296 -31.06 21.07 1.87
C HIS A 296 -31.64 20.98 3.29
N HIS A 297 -32.44 19.93 3.56
CA HIS A 297 -33.01 19.71 4.89
C HIS A 297 -31.93 19.51 5.96
N VAL A 298 -30.93 18.68 5.67
CA VAL A 298 -29.83 18.42 6.62
C VAL A 298 -28.97 19.65 6.84
N LEU A 299 -28.72 20.43 5.79
CA LEU A 299 -27.99 21.69 5.90
C LEU A 299 -28.74 22.69 6.79
N VAL A 300 -30.05 22.86 6.61
CA VAL A 300 -30.88 23.76 7.44
C VAL A 300 -30.92 23.29 8.90
N ASP A 301 -31.08 21.99 9.14
CA ASP A 301 -31.11 21.42 10.50
C ASP A 301 -29.79 21.63 11.24
N ILE A 302 -28.66 21.42 10.57
CA ILE A 302 -27.34 21.63 11.17
C ILE A 302 -27.09 23.12 11.41
N THR A 303 -27.51 23.98 10.48
CA THR A 303 -27.39 25.44 10.66
C THR A 303 -28.20 25.92 11.85
N LYS A 304 -29.43 25.42 12.02
CA LYS A 304 -30.28 25.71 13.19
C LYS A 304 -29.66 25.20 14.48
N TYR A 305 -29.09 24.00 14.47
CA TYR A 305 -28.36 23.44 15.60
C TYR A 305 -27.17 24.33 16.01
N LEU A 306 -26.33 24.75 15.06
CA LEU A 306 -25.18 25.62 15.34
C LEU A 306 -25.60 27.00 15.84
N LYS A 307 -26.70 27.58 15.30
CA LYS A 307 -27.30 28.82 15.83
C LYS A 307 -27.76 28.67 17.28
N SER A 308 -28.34 27.53 17.66
CA SER A 308 -28.74 27.27 19.05
C SER A 308 -27.54 27.20 20.00
N ILE A 309 -26.41 26.64 19.55
CA ILE A 309 -25.16 26.62 20.31
C ILE A 309 -24.61 28.04 20.46
N LYS A 310 -24.58 28.83 19.38
CA LYS A 310 -24.10 30.22 19.42
C LYS A 310 -24.90 31.07 20.40
N ALA A 311 -26.23 30.95 20.41
CA ALA A 311 -27.09 31.65 21.37
C ALA A 311 -26.75 31.26 22.83
N LYS A 312 -26.63 29.97 23.12
CA LYS A 312 -26.20 29.49 24.46
C LYS A 312 -24.83 30.04 24.86
N ILE A 313 -23.90 30.18 23.92
CA ILE A 313 -22.56 30.74 24.18
C ILE A 313 -22.63 32.21 24.55
N GLU A 314 -23.47 32.99 23.87
CA GLU A 314 -23.65 34.41 24.14
C GLU A 314 -24.26 34.68 25.53
N ASP A 315 -25.03 33.73 26.07
CA ASP A 315 -25.61 33.79 27.42
C ASP A 315 -24.58 33.49 28.54
N ILE A 316 -23.42 32.91 28.21
CA ILE A 316 -22.41 32.50 29.20
C ILE A 316 -21.54 33.70 29.60
N LYS A 317 -21.72 34.17 30.84
CA LYS A 317 -20.93 35.27 31.41
C LYS A 317 -19.47 34.90 31.72
N ASN A 318 -19.23 33.67 32.17
CA ASN A 318 -17.91 33.16 32.51
C ASN A 318 -17.63 31.82 31.79
N PRO A 319 -16.94 31.86 30.64
CA PRO A 319 -16.65 30.66 29.84
C PRO A 319 -15.87 29.59 30.61
N TYR A 320 -15.03 29.99 31.57
CA TYR A 320 -14.18 29.08 32.32
C TYR A 320 -14.98 28.25 33.32
N GLU A 321 -15.77 28.92 34.15
CA GLU A 321 -16.62 28.28 35.14
C GLU A 321 -17.62 27.32 34.48
N TYR A 322 -18.14 27.70 33.32
CA TYR A 322 -19.01 26.82 32.55
C TYR A 322 -18.29 25.55 32.09
N ILE A 323 -17.05 25.64 31.63
CA ILE A 323 -16.29 24.47 31.19
C ILE A 323 -16.01 23.53 32.36
N GLU A 324 -15.69 24.03 33.54
CA GLU A 324 -15.47 23.19 34.74
C GLU A 324 -16.74 22.51 35.25
N GLN A 325 -17.88 23.21 35.21
CA GLN A 325 -19.14 22.73 35.81
C GLN A 325 -20.05 21.96 34.84
N SER A 326 -19.91 22.20 33.53
CA SER A 326 -20.79 21.62 32.50
C SER A 326 -20.16 20.40 31.82
N ASN A 327 -21.03 19.46 31.48
CA ASN A 327 -20.72 18.33 30.59
C ASN A 327 -21.37 18.52 29.19
N ASP A 328 -21.95 19.69 28.88
CA ASP A 328 -22.50 20.01 27.55
C ASP A 328 -21.36 20.19 26.54
N LEU A 329 -20.83 19.06 26.06
CA LEU A 329 -19.68 18.97 25.17
C LEU A 329 -19.84 19.80 23.88
N PRO A 330 -21.03 19.84 23.22
CA PRO A 330 -21.26 20.73 22.09
C PRO A 330 -21.04 22.22 22.39
N VAL A 331 -21.54 22.71 23.53
CA VAL A 331 -21.36 24.12 23.93
C VAL A 331 -19.90 24.39 24.28
N ILE A 332 -19.22 23.46 24.97
CA ILE A 332 -17.79 23.56 25.28
C ILE A 332 -16.96 23.63 23.99
N LYS A 333 -17.22 22.77 23.01
CA LYS A 333 -16.54 22.80 21.71
C LYS A 333 -16.77 24.13 20.99
N GLY A 334 -18.01 24.63 20.99
CA GLY A 334 -18.32 25.94 20.43
C GLY A 334 -17.60 27.09 21.14
N LEU A 335 -17.50 27.07 22.48
CA LEU A 335 -16.74 28.06 23.27
C LEU A 335 -15.25 28.07 22.92
N ILE A 336 -14.65 26.88 22.80
CA ILE A 336 -13.25 26.72 22.39
C ILE A 336 -13.08 27.27 20.98
N ARG A 337 -13.98 26.94 20.06
CA ARG A 337 -13.92 27.39 18.67
C ARG A 337 -14.15 28.88 18.50
N ASN A 338 -14.92 29.52 19.39
CA ASN A 338 -15.08 30.97 19.44
C ASN A 338 -13.74 31.70 19.63
N GLN A 339 -12.73 31.05 20.21
CA GLN A 339 -11.39 31.61 20.38
C GLN A 339 -10.63 31.79 19.06
N ILE A 340 -11.09 31.17 17.95
CA ILE A 340 -10.60 31.48 16.61
C ILE A 340 -11.00 32.92 16.22
N ILE A 341 -12.22 33.32 16.59
CA ILE A 341 -12.80 34.64 16.26
C ILE A 341 -12.34 35.70 17.27
N LYS A 342 -12.41 35.37 18.56
CA LYS A 342 -12.06 36.24 19.70
C LYS A 342 -11.02 35.57 20.59
N PRO A 343 -9.73 35.63 20.22
CA PRO A 343 -8.70 34.89 20.94
C PRO A 343 -8.38 35.49 22.32
N ASP A 344 -8.50 34.68 23.37
CA ASP A 344 -7.96 34.95 24.71
C ASP A 344 -6.85 33.94 25.04
N ARG A 345 -5.62 34.44 25.13
CA ARG A 345 -4.41 33.64 25.36
C ARG A 345 -4.46 32.88 26.69
N ASN A 346 -4.90 33.55 27.76
CA ASN A 346 -4.92 32.96 29.10
C ASN A 346 -5.96 31.84 29.16
N PHE A 347 -7.08 32.03 28.46
CA PHE A 347 -8.10 31.01 28.35
C PHE A 347 -7.61 29.78 27.57
N ILE A 348 -6.94 29.96 26.43
CA ILE A 348 -6.37 28.84 25.64
C ILE A 348 -5.34 28.05 26.46
N ILE A 349 -4.42 28.73 27.15
CA ILE A 349 -3.42 28.07 28.01
C ILE A 349 -4.09 27.21 29.10
N LYS A 350 -5.17 27.71 29.71
CA LYS A 350 -5.94 26.92 30.68
C LYS A 350 -6.60 25.70 30.05
N LEU A 351 -7.18 25.84 28.86
CA LEU A 351 -7.83 24.74 28.14
C LEU A 351 -6.85 23.64 27.72
N LEU A 352 -5.63 24.01 27.31
CA LEU A 352 -4.57 23.05 27.02
C LEU A 352 -4.18 22.24 28.27
N ASN A 353 -4.32 22.82 29.46
CA ASN A 353 -4.01 22.21 30.74
C ASN A 353 -5.22 21.59 31.47
N ASP A 354 -6.40 21.49 30.84
CA ASP A 354 -7.60 20.82 31.43
C ASP A 354 -7.29 19.35 31.80
N ASN A 355 -8.17 18.64 32.51
CA ASN A 355 -7.98 17.21 32.77
C ASN A 355 -8.64 16.32 31.70
N ARG A 356 -9.62 16.86 30.95
CA ARG A 356 -10.41 16.11 29.97
C ARG A 356 -9.81 16.18 28.58
N LEU A 357 -9.57 15.01 27.99
CA LEU A 357 -9.09 14.89 26.60
C LEU A 357 -10.07 15.51 25.58
N SER A 358 -11.37 15.46 25.86
CA SER A 358 -12.42 16.04 25.01
C SER A 358 -12.34 17.57 24.89
N VAL A 359 -11.68 18.24 25.84
CA VAL A 359 -11.40 19.69 25.83
C VAL A 359 -10.04 19.97 25.21
N LYS A 360 -9.01 19.20 25.58
CA LYS A 360 -7.63 19.40 25.07
C LYS A 360 -7.51 19.25 23.57
N LYS A 361 -8.15 18.22 22.98
CA LYS A 361 -8.06 17.95 21.54
C LYS A 361 -8.53 19.18 20.73
N PRO A 362 -9.75 19.73 20.93
CA PRO A 362 -10.16 20.99 20.31
C PRO A 362 -9.27 22.18 20.67
N ALA A 363 -8.82 22.28 21.92
CA ALA A 363 -7.96 23.39 22.35
C ALA A 363 -6.62 23.42 21.62
N CYS A 364 -6.01 22.26 21.33
CA CYS A 364 -4.79 22.17 20.53
C CYS A 364 -5.01 22.73 19.12
N VAL A 365 -6.12 22.35 18.45
CA VAL A 365 -6.44 22.85 17.10
C VAL A 365 -6.54 24.37 17.09
N VAL A 366 -7.21 24.95 18.09
CA VAL A 366 -7.39 26.40 18.24
C VAL A 366 -6.08 27.10 18.60
N ALA A 367 -5.25 26.48 19.43
CA ALA A 367 -3.94 26.99 19.81
C ALA A 367 -3.01 27.20 18.60
N GLY A 368 -3.17 26.40 17.53
CA GLY A 368 -2.43 26.57 16.27
C GLY A 368 -2.65 27.91 15.55
N PHE A 369 -3.67 28.68 15.94
CA PHE A 369 -3.91 30.04 15.41
C PHE A 369 -3.22 31.13 16.23
N GLN A 370 -2.56 30.78 17.33
CA GLN A 370 -1.86 31.72 18.21
C GLN A 370 -0.36 31.51 18.12
N ASP A 371 0.34 32.55 17.69
CA ASP A 371 1.80 32.59 17.66
C ASP A 371 2.33 33.11 19.00
N ASP A 372 2.13 32.32 20.07
CA ASP A 372 2.60 32.62 21.44
C ASP A 372 3.56 31.54 21.92
N ILE A 373 4.67 31.98 22.51
CA ILE A 373 5.75 31.11 22.99
C ILE A 373 5.25 30.12 24.05
N ASN A 374 4.40 30.57 24.97
CA ASN A 374 3.91 29.70 26.04
C ASN A 374 2.99 28.61 25.47
N ILE A 375 2.21 28.95 24.46
CA ILE A 375 1.34 28.01 23.75
C ILE A 375 2.20 26.99 22.98
N ILE A 376 3.21 27.45 22.24
CA ILE A 376 4.14 26.57 21.51
C ILE A 376 4.82 25.59 22.47
N SER A 377 5.32 26.06 23.61
CA SER A 377 5.94 25.19 24.62
C SER A 377 4.98 24.11 25.10
N ILE A 378 3.74 24.45 25.48
CA ILE A 378 2.73 23.46 25.93
C ILE A 378 2.39 22.46 24.82
N LEU A 379 2.27 22.92 23.57
CA LEU A 379 2.02 22.03 22.43
C LEU A 379 3.18 21.05 22.21
N ILE A 380 4.42 21.50 22.38
CA ILE A 380 5.59 20.61 22.30
C ILE A 380 5.53 19.55 23.41
N GLU A 381 5.13 19.90 24.64
CA GLU A 381 4.93 18.90 25.70
C GLU A 381 3.84 17.87 25.36
N HIS A 382 2.82 18.29 24.63
CA HIS A 382 1.76 17.40 24.16
C HIS A 382 2.19 16.43 23.07
N LEU A 383 3.33 16.66 22.38
CA LEU A 383 3.90 15.71 21.41
C LEU A 383 4.32 14.38 22.06
N GLU A 384 4.60 14.40 23.36
CA GLU A 384 4.98 13.21 24.13
C GLU A 384 3.78 12.31 24.45
N LYS A 385 2.56 12.87 24.47
CA LYS A 385 1.35 12.17 24.89
C LYS A 385 0.64 11.56 23.68
N PRO A 386 0.46 10.23 23.57
CA PRO A 386 -0.20 9.62 22.41
C PRO A 386 -1.56 10.24 22.08
N ASP A 387 -2.43 10.41 23.07
CA ASP A 387 -3.78 10.96 22.84
C ASP A 387 -3.82 12.40 22.28
N LEU A 388 -2.73 13.16 22.42
CA LEU A 388 -2.63 14.57 22.05
C LEU A 388 -1.58 14.85 20.97
N SER A 389 -0.61 13.96 20.75
CA SER A 389 0.55 14.20 19.89
C SER A 389 0.14 14.62 18.49
N LEU A 390 -0.83 13.93 17.90
CA LEU A 390 -1.33 14.31 16.58
C LEU A 390 -1.93 15.72 16.55
N TRP A 391 -2.78 16.06 17.52
CA TRP A 391 -3.40 17.38 17.60
C TRP A 391 -2.39 18.49 17.84
N ALA A 392 -1.36 18.21 18.63
CA ALA A 392 -0.24 19.12 18.85
C ALA A 392 0.61 19.30 17.58
N GLN A 393 0.90 18.23 16.84
CA GLN A 393 1.58 18.31 15.55
C GLN A 393 0.81 19.19 14.57
N LEU A 394 -0.52 19.04 14.48
CA LEU A 394 -1.34 19.86 13.59
C LEU A 394 -1.35 21.33 14.00
N ALA A 395 -1.40 21.60 15.30
CA ALA A 395 -1.32 22.95 15.83
C ALA A 395 0.03 23.61 15.49
N LEU A 396 1.13 22.90 15.72
CA LEU A 396 2.49 23.38 15.43
C LEU A 396 2.78 23.50 13.93
N GLU A 397 2.24 22.59 13.11
CA GLU A 397 2.29 22.68 11.63
C GLU A 397 1.64 23.98 11.15
N ASN A 398 0.50 24.36 11.74
CA ASN A 398 -0.19 25.62 11.43
C ASN A 398 0.59 26.87 11.88
N ILE A 399 1.33 26.79 12.99
CA ILE A 399 2.23 27.87 13.44
C ILE A 399 3.43 28.00 12.49
N GLY A 400 3.92 26.88 11.94
CA GLY A 400 4.97 26.84 10.93
C GLY A 400 6.37 27.07 11.50
N GLU A 401 7.24 27.74 10.73
CA GLU A 401 8.68 27.89 10.98
C GLU A 401 9.04 28.43 12.36
N LYS A 402 8.21 29.29 12.94
CA LYS A 402 8.47 29.90 14.26
C LYS A 402 8.57 28.86 15.37
N SER A 403 7.93 27.70 15.19
CA SER A 403 7.98 26.59 16.14
C SER A 403 9.33 25.86 16.12
N ILE A 404 10.08 25.88 15.02
CA ILE A 404 11.30 25.07 14.80
C ILE A 404 12.35 25.35 15.88
N LYS A 405 12.61 26.62 16.18
CA LYS A 405 13.58 27.02 17.21
C LYS A 405 13.23 26.45 18.59
N TYR A 406 11.94 26.41 18.92
CA TYR A 406 11.48 25.85 20.20
C TYR A 406 11.52 24.33 20.22
N ILE A 407 11.23 23.69 19.08
CA ILE A 407 11.37 22.25 18.90
C ILE A 407 12.83 21.84 19.11
N GLU A 408 13.79 22.57 18.53
CA GLU A 408 15.22 22.27 18.70
C GLU A 408 15.69 22.36 20.17
N ILE A 409 15.23 23.38 20.90
CA ILE A 409 15.54 23.57 22.32
C ILE A 409 14.99 22.41 23.16
N GLU A 410 13.73 22.02 22.94
CA GLU A 410 13.09 20.94 23.71
C GLU A 410 13.56 19.55 23.26
N PHE A 411 13.90 19.38 21.98
CA PHE A 411 14.51 18.16 21.45
C PHE A 411 15.76 17.79 22.22
N SER A 412 16.65 18.76 22.44
CA SER A 412 17.89 18.54 23.19
C SER A 412 17.67 18.05 24.63
N LYS A 413 16.54 18.43 25.25
CA LYS A 413 16.19 18.05 26.63
C LYS A 413 15.46 16.71 26.72
N ARG A 414 14.67 16.35 25.71
CA ARG A 414 13.70 15.24 25.76
C ARG A 414 13.99 14.12 24.75
N LYS A 415 15.15 14.13 24.08
CA LYS A 415 15.52 13.13 23.05
C LYS A 415 15.61 11.68 23.54
N GLU A 416 15.56 11.44 24.85
CA GLU A 416 15.47 10.10 25.43
C GLU A 416 14.13 9.42 25.13
N ASN A 417 13.04 10.20 24.98
CA ASN A 417 11.74 9.67 24.63
C ASN A 417 11.60 9.54 23.10
N LEU A 418 11.64 8.29 22.60
CA LEU A 418 11.57 7.99 21.17
C LEU A 418 10.22 8.37 20.52
N LEU A 419 9.11 8.32 21.27
CA LEU A 419 7.78 8.76 20.77
C LEU A 419 7.77 10.26 20.50
N PHE A 420 8.38 11.02 21.40
CA PHE A 420 8.54 12.47 21.24
C PHE A 420 9.46 12.78 20.05
N VAL A 421 10.59 12.08 19.91
CA VAL A 421 11.51 12.22 18.77
C VAL A 421 10.79 11.95 17.45
N GLU A 422 10.04 10.85 17.35
CA GLU A 422 9.31 10.50 16.13
C GLU A 422 8.24 11.56 15.80
N SER A 423 7.54 12.05 16.81
CA SER A 423 6.53 13.11 16.65
C SER A 423 7.16 14.43 16.19
N CYS A 424 8.31 14.80 16.74
CA CYS A 424 9.07 15.98 16.33
C CYS A 424 9.56 15.86 14.88
N PHE A 425 10.17 14.74 14.51
CA PHE A 425 10.67 14.56 13.14
C PHE A 425 9.53 14.50 12.12
N ALA A 426 8.40 13.87 12.45
CA ALA A 426 7.20 13.91 11.62
C ALA A 426 6.69 15.35 11.41
N LEU A 427 6.73 16.19 12.46
CA LEU A 427 6.37 17.60 12.39
C LEU A 427 7.36 18.40 11.53
N LEU A 428 8.67 18.22 11.70
CA LEU A 428 9.70 18.89 10.89
C LEU A 428 9.54 18.59 9.40
N CYS A 429 9.25 17.33 9.05
CA CYS A 429 8.94 16.93 7.66
C CYS A 429 7.67 17.59 7.11
N LYS A 430 6.66 17.85 7.96
CA LYS A 430 5.42 18.54 7.55
C LYS A 430 5.65 20.03 7.31
N ILE A 431 6.48 20.68 8.14
CA ILE A 431 6.85 22.09 7.97
C ILE A 431 7.69 22.26 6.68
N ASN A 432 8.59 21.31 6.38
CA ASN A 432 9.31 21.19 5.11
C ASN A 432 10.12 22.45 4.71
N THR A 433 10.93 22.94 5.66
CA THR A 433 11.81 24.10 5.48
C THR A 433 13.26 23.70 5.65
N GLU A 434 14.19 24.54 5.17
CA GLU A 434 15.62 24.19 5.20
C GLU A 434 16.14 24.03 6.62
N ASP A 435 15.71 24.89 7.56
CA ASP A 435 16.05 24.79 8.98
C ASP A 435 15.53 23.48 9.59
N ALA A 436 14.33 23.04 9.20
CA ALA A 436 13.76 21.77 9.65
C ALA A 436 14.55 20.57 9.10
N HIS A 437 14.99 20.64 7.84
CA HIS A 437 15.85 19.62 7.24
C HIS A 437 17.22 19.56 7.91
N GLN A 438 17.79 20.71 8.27
CA GLN A 438 19.08 20.77 8.95
C GLN A 438 19.04 20.04 10.31
N ILE A 439 17.97 20.20 11.08
CA ILE A 439 17.79 19.46 12.35
C ILE A 439 17.72 17.95 12.10
N LEU A 440 17.01 17.50 11.05
CA LEU A 440 16.93 16.09 10.68
C LEU A 440 18.31 15.52 10.27
N PHE A 441 19.09 16.26 9.47
CA PHE A 441 20.44 15.83 9.09
C PHE A 441 21.41 15.82 10.28
N ASN A 442 21.34 16.83 11.16
CA ASN A 442 22.14 16.87 12.39
C ASN A 442 21.82 15.66 13.29
N SER A 443 20.55 15.23 13.32
CA SER A 443 20.10 14.08 14.11
C SER A 443 20.65 12.74 13.64
N LEU A 444 21.18 12.64 12.40
CA LEU A 444 21.88 11.45 11.91
C LEU A 444 23.26 11.27 12.57
N ASN A 445 23.81 12.29 13.23
CA ASN A 445 25.07 12.22 13.96
C ASN A 445 24.89 11.99 15.47
N GLU A 446 23.65 11.81 15.95
CA GLU A 446 23.38 11.54 17.36
C GLU A 446 24.09 10.27 17.85
N THR A 447 24.30 10.15 19.16
CA THR A 447 24.95 8.97 19.76
C THR A 447 24.06 7.74 19.75
N ASN A 448 22.76 7.91 19.97
CA ASN A 448 21.77 6.84 19.97
C ASN A 448 21.40 6.41 18.53
N SER A 449 21.64 5.13 18.20
CA SER A 449 21.36 4.59 16.86
C SER A 449 19.87 4.65 16.49
N ASN A 450 18.97 4.54 17.46
CA ASN A 450 17.53 4.58 17.22
C ASN A 450 17.09 5.96 16.72
N ILE A 451 17.66 7.05 17.26
CA ILE A 451 17.39 8.41 16.77
C ILE A 451 17.87 8.56 15.32
N ARG A 452 19.08 8.07 15.01
CA ARG A 452 19.62 8.06 13.63
C ARG A 452 18.70 7.31 12.67
N LYS A 453 18.21 6.13 13.07
CA LYS A 453 17.28 5.30 12.28
C LYS A 453 15.95 6.03 12.02
N ILE A 454 15.35 6.66 13.03
CA ILE A 454 14.10 7.43 12.88
C ILE A 454 14.32 8.62 11.94
N ALA A 455 15.41 9.39 12.12
CA ALA A 455 15.75 10.51 11.24
C ALA A 455 15.91 10.06 9.78
N ALA A 456 16.68 9.01 9.53
CA ALA A 456 16.89 8.47 8.18
C ALA A 456 15.59 8.00 7.53
N LYS A 457 14.75 7.27 8.26
CA LYS A 457 13.43 6.84 7.76
C LYS A 457 12.57 8.04 7.37
N LYS A 458 12.51 9.09 8.19
CA LYS A 458 11.71 10.28 7.88
C LYS A 458 12.25 11.03 6.67
N ILE A 459 13.56 11.09 6.49
CA ILE A 459 14.21 11.63 5.28
C ILE A 459 13.83 10.83 4.03
N ILE A 460 13.92 9.50 4.10
CA ILE A 460 13.59 8.58 3.01
C ILE A 460 12.11 8.71 2.61
N ILE A 461 11.20 8.57 3.57
CA ILE A 461 9.75 8.53 3.33
C ILE A 461 9.25 9.84 2.73
N ASN A 462 9.79 10.98 3.19
CA ASN A 462 9.37 12.31 2.71
C ASN A 462 10.13 12.76 1.45
N ASN A 463 11.02 11.93 0.90
CA ASN A 463 11.85 12.25 -0.27
C ASN A 463 12.60 13.60 -0.14
N ILE A 464 13.14 13.87 1.05
CA ILE A 464 13.92 15.09 1.29
C ILE A 464 15.15 15.06 0.37
N LYS A 465 15.46 16.20 -0.27
CA LYS A 465 16.58 16.28 -1.22
C LYS A 465 17.90 16.08 -0.48
N VAL A 466 18.65 15.06 -0.89
CA VAL A 466 19.98 14.75 -0.35
C VAL A 466 21.04 15.17 -1.36
N THR A 467 22.01 15.98 -0.92
CA THR A 467 23.17 16.40 -1.73
C THR A 467 24.37 15.49 -1.43
N ASP A 468 25.42 15.55 -2.25
CA ASP A 468 26.62 14.76 -1.98
C ASP A 468 27.32 15.13 -0.66
N GLN A 469 27.17 16.37 -0.20
CA GLN A 469 27.68 16.80 1.11
C GLN A 469 26.99 16.07 2.26
N HIS A 470 25.73 15.68 2.06
CA HIS A 470 24.97 14.97 3.08
C HIS A 470 25.38 13.49 3.23
N ARG A 471 26.17 12.92 2.30
CA ARG A 471 26.65 11.52 2.38
C ARG A 471 27.36 11.22 3.71
N ILE A 472 28.08 12.20 4.25
CA ILE A 472 28.85 12.06 5.50
C ILE A 472 27.95 11.72 6.69
N TYR A 473 26.76 12.31 6.76
CA TYR A 473 25.80 12.08 7.86
C TYR A 473 25.28 10.64 7.92
N PHE A 474 25.23 9.96 6.77
CA PHE A 474 24.73 8.58 6.70
C PHE A 474 25.82 7.53 6.93
N ALA A 475 27.10 7.90 6.88
CA ALA A 475 28.20 6.93 6.98
C ALA A 475 28.17 6.14 8.29
N LYS A 476 27.98 6.82 9.43
CA LYS A 476 27.90 6.17 10.74
C LYS A 476 26.70 5.23 10.85
N LEU A 477 25.51 5.71 10.47
CA LEU A 477 24.30 4.90 10.47
C LEU A 477 24.43 3.67 9.56
N PHE A 478 25.05 3.85 8.40
CA PHE A 478 25.30 2.75 7.47
C PHE A 478 26.15 1.66 8.14
N ASP A 479 27.23 2.04 8.80
CA ASP A 479 28.11 1.10 9.50
C ASP A 479 27.39 0.36 10.63
N ASP A 480 26.61 1.07 11.45
CA ASP A 480 25.82 0.47 12.53
C ASP A 480 24.82 -0.58 12.01
N LEU A 481 24.17 -0.29 10.87
CA LEU A 481 23.18 -1.19 10.27
C LEU A 481 23.84 -2.46 9.72
N ILE A 482 25.04 -2.34 9.14
CA ILE A 482 25.80 -3.50 8.63
C ILE A 482 26.25 -4.39 9.79
N ILE A 483 26.81 -3.81 10.86
CA ILE A 483 27.21 -4.54 12.06
C ILE A 483 26.01 -5.28 12.65
N THR A 484 24.87 -4.58 12.76
CA THR A 484 23.61 -5.14 13.26
C THR A 484 23.19 -6.36 12.44
N LEU A 485 23.16 -6.22 11.10
CA LEU A 485 22.77 -7.31 10.19
C LEU A 485 23.65 -8.55 10.34
N LEU A 486 24.97 -8.36 10.33
CA LEU A 486 25.93 -9.46 10.41
C LEU A 486 25.86 -10.17 11.77
N SER A 487 25.80 -9.40 12.86
CA SER A 487 25.67 -9.95 14.21
C SER A 487 24.36 -10.73 14.36
N ASN A 488 23.26 -10.20 13.83
CA ASN A 488 21.95 -10.85 13.88
C ASN A 488 21.89 -12.12 13.01
N ASP A 489 22.50 -12.11 11.83
CA ASP A 489 22.60 -13.30 10.96
C ASP A 489 23.42 -14.41 11.61
N TYR A 490 24.44 -14.07 12.41
CA TYR A 490 25.17 -15.04 13.22
C TYR A 490 24.29 -15.60 14.36
N LEU A 491 23.55 -14.74 15.08
CA LEU A 491 22.59 -15.18 16.10
C LEU A 491 21.53 -16.14 15.53
N ILE A 492 20.98 -15.83 14.36
CA ILE A 492 20.01 -16.70 13.68
C ILE A 492 20.61 -18.07 13.39
N GLN A 493 21.85 -18.15 12.89
CA GLN A 493 22.53 -19.43 12.64
C GLN A 493 22.70 -20.24 13.93
N GLN A 494 23.09 -19.59 15.03
CA GLN A 494 23.24 -20.26 16.33
C GLN A 494 21.91 -20.76 16.89
N MET A 495 20.80 -20.08 16.59
CA MET A 495 19.44 -20.53 16.96
C MET A 495 18.93 -21.68 16.08
N GLU A 496 19.28 -21.71 14.79
CA GLU A 496 18.89 -22.78 13.87
C GLU A 496 19.48 -24.14 14.25
N LEU A 497 20.60 -24.15 14.96
CA LEU A 497 21.22 -25.35 15.52
C LEU A 497 20.51 -25.87 16.78
N ARG A 498 19.44 -25.20 17.25
CA ARG A 498 18.83 -25.42 18.58
C ARG A 498 17.29 -25.60 18.49
N ASN A 499 16.64 -25.67 19.66
CA ASN A 499 15.23 -26.06 19.84
C ASN A 499 14.18 -25.16 19.16
N GLU A 500 12.96 -25.69 18.97
CA GLU A 500 11.80 -24.95 18.41
C GLU A 500 11.38 -23.72 19.25
N ASN A 501 11.75 -23.67 20.53
CA ASN A 501 11.42 -22.57 21.45
C ASN A 501 11.93 -21.20 20.97
N PHE A 502 12.96 -21.18 20.12
CA PHE A 502 13.54 -19.95 19.55
C PHE A 502 12.73 -19.36 18.39
N LYS A 503 11.64 -19.99 17.94
CA LYS A 503 10.90 -19.57 16.74
C LYS A 503 10.41 -18.11 16.79
N VAL A 504 9.89 -17.66 17.93
CA VAL A 504 9.38 -16.28 18.07
C VAL A 504 10.54 -15.27 18.07
N LEU A 505 11.62 -15.56 18.80
CA LEU A 505 12.82 -14.72 18.84
C LEU A 505 13.51 -14.65 17.47
N LYS A 506 13.64 -15.79 16.78
CA LYS A 506 14.18 -15.83 15.41
C LYS A 506 13.40 -14.90 14.49
N LYS A 507 12.06 -14.95 14.54
CA LYS A 507 11.20 -14.06 13.74
C LYS A 507 11.37 -12.58 14.13
N ALA A 508 11.61 -12.28 15.40
CA ALA A 508 11.88 -10.93 15.87
C ALA A 508 13.19 -10.38 15.27
N ILE A 509 14.28 -11.16 15.33
CA ILE A 509 15.59 -10.79 14.75
C ILE A 509 15.51 -10.69 13.22
N GLU A 510 14.81 -11.61 12.55
CA GLU A 510 14.57 -11.52 11.11
C GLU A 510 13.83 -10.23 10.71
N ASN A 511 12.91 -9.75 11.55
CA ASN A 511 12.21 -8.50 11.30
C ASN A 511 13.13 -7.29 11.48
N GLU A 512 14.03 -7.29 12.47
CA GLU A 512 15.08 -6.27 12.58
C GLU A 512 16.00 -6.26 11.36
N ASN A 513 16.41 -7.43 10.86
CA ASN A 513 17.25 -7.53 9.67
C ASN A 513 16.54 -6.99 8.43
N LYS A 514 15.23 -7.25 8.29
CA LYS A 514 14.44 -6.66 7.21
C LYS A 514 14.39 -5.13 7.30
N GLU A 515 14.21 -4.59 8.51
CA GLU A 515 14.19 -3.14 8.73
C GLU A 515 15.54 -2.50 8.42
N ALA A 516 16.65 -3.10 8.89
CA ALA A 516 17.99 -2.60 8.61
C ALA A 516 18.32 -2.66 7.11
N LEU A 517 18.00 -3.77 6.43
CA LEU A 517 18.13 -3.88 4.97
C LEU A 517 17.28 -2.84 4.24
N TYR A 518 16.03 -2.61 4.67
CA TYR A 518 15.17 -1.59 4.07
C TYR A 518 15.81 -0.19 4.17
N ILE A 519 16.37 0.17 5.33
CA ILE A 519 17.05 1.46 5.50
C ILE A 519 18.28 1.53 4.60
N ILE A 520 19.14 0.50 4.58
CA ILE A 520 20.33 0.44 3.71
C ILE A 520 19.96 0.62 2.24
N ILE A 521 18.98 -0.15 1.75
CA ILE A 521 18.50 -0.08 0.36
C ILE A 521 18.11 1.35 0.01
N ASN A 522 17.29 1.97 0.85
CA ASN A 522 16.75 3.28 0.55
C ASN A 522 17.80 4.39 0.70
N ILE A 523 18.76 4.27 1.63
CA ILE A 523 19.93 5.15 1.66
C ILE A 523 20.70 5.06 0.33
N LEU A 524 20.92 3.86 -0.19
CA LEU A 524 21.62 3.68 -1.48
C LEU A 524 20.81 4.27 -2.64
N LYS A 525 19.48 4.14 -2.65
CA LYS A 525 18.61 4.77 -3.66
C LYS A 525 18.67 6.30 -3.66
N LEU A 526 19.07 6.93 -2.56
CA LEU A 526 19.25 8.39 -2.51
C LEU A 526 20.51 8.84 -3.26
N TYR A 527 21.52 7.97 -3.39
CA TYR A 527 22.82 8.31 -3.99
C TYR A 527 23.04 7.67 -5.36
N TYR A 528 22.43 6.53 -5.62
CA TYR A 528 22.61 5.72 -6.83
C TYR A 528 21.28 5.56 -7.56
N SER A 529 21.35 5.05 -8.80
CA SER A 529 20.15 4.78 -9.62
C SER A 529 19.19 3.83 -8.89
N PRO A 530 17.94 4.23 -8.58
CA PRO A 530 17.01 3.40 -7.83
C PRO A 530 16.72 2.05 -8.49
N GLU A 531 16.60 2.03 -9.82
CA GLU A 531 16.37 0.81 -10.60
C GLU A 531 17.54 -0.18 -10.49
N ALA A 532 18.77 0.34 -10.44
CA ALA A 532 19.96 -0.49 -10.33
C ALA A 532 20.08 -1.10 -8.93
N ILE A 533 19.81 -0.31 -7.88
CA ILE A 533 19.73 -0.80 -6.51
C ILE A 533 18.61 -1.84 -6.36
N ASP A 534 17.41 -1.59 -6.89
CA ASP A 534 16.31 -2.56 -6.85
C ASP A 534 16.69 -3.89 -7.53
N ASN A 535 17.41 -3.84 -8.65
CA ASN A 535 17.91 -5.05 -9.31
C ASN A 535 18.96 -5.79 -8.48
N ILE A 536 19.88 -5.10 -7.80
CA ILE A 536 20.86 -5.72 -6.89
C ILE A 536 20.12 -6.51 -5.80
N PHE A 537 19.21 -5.86 -5.08
CA PHE A 537 18.53 -6.50 -3.94
C PHE A 537 17.48 -7.53 -4.35
N ARG A 538 16.83 -7.36 -5.52
CA ARG A 538 15.93 -8.38 -6.06
C ARG A 538 16.67 -9.67 -6.40
N ASN A 539 17.87 -9.57 -6.98
CA ASN A 539 18.70 -10.73 -7.29
C ASN A 539 19.24 -11.36 -6.00
N TYR A 540 19.68 -10.57 -5.02
CA TYR A 540 20.09 -11.08 -3.71
C TYR A 540 18.98 -11.91 -3.02
N ASN A 541 17.74 -11.40 -3.01
CA ASN A 541 16.62 -12.09 -2.37
C ASN A 541 16.26 -13.44 -3.01
N ASN A 542 16.68 -13.71 -4.25
CA ASN A 542 16.42 -14.98 -4.94
C ASN A 542 17.27 -16.15 -4.39
N LYS A 543 18.25 -15.91 -3.51
CA LYS A 543 19.08 -16.92 -2.80
C LYS A 543 19.75 -17.98 -3.70
N THR A 544 19.93 -17.72 -4.99
CA THR A 544 20.67 -18.62 -5.91
C THR A 544 22.09 -18.09 -6.15
N LEU A 545 23.07 -18.99 -6.31
CA LEU A 545 24.47 -18.62 -6.56
C LEU A 545 24.62 -17.67 -7.76
N ASP A 546 23.89 -17.93 -8.85
CA ASP A 546 23.89 -17.08 -10.04
C ASP A 546 23.33 -15.68 -9.76
N SER A 547 22.27 -15.58 -8.95
CA SER A 547 21.69 -14.28 -8.60
C SER A 547 22.60 -13.49 -7.64
N HIS A 548 23.34 -14.17 -6.76
CA HIS A 548 24.40 -13.53 -5.97
C HIS A 548 25.54 -13.02 -6.85
N ALA A 549 26.00 -13.81 -7.83
CA ALA A 549 27.03 -13.38 -8.79
C ALA A 549 26.58 -12.17 -9.61
N ILE A 550 25.34 -12.17 -10.11
CA ILE A 550 24.75 -11.03 -10.82
C ILE A 550 24.68 -9.79 -9.91
N SER A 551 24.26 -9.97 -8.65
CA SER A 551 24.22 -8.86 -7.68
C SER A 551 25.60 -8.25 -7.46
N ASN A 552 26.63 -9.09 -7.29
CA ASN A 552 28.02 -8.65 -7.15
C ASN A 552 28.52 -7.88 -8.38
N CYS A 553 28.24 -8.37 -9.60
CA CYS A 553 28.56 -7.65 -10.83
C CYS A 553 27.84 -6.30 -10.94
N LEU A 554 26.58 -6.23 -10.50
CA LEU A 554 25.83 -4.97 -10.49
C LEU A 554 26.40 -3.98 -9.46
N ILE A 555 26.85 -4.45 -8.31
CA ILE A 555 27.52 -3.62 -7.30
C ILE A 555 28.81 -3.01 -7.87
N ASP A 556 29.62 -3.82 -8.58
CA ASP A 556 30.84 -3.38 -9.28
C ASP A 556 30.61 -2.35 -10.40
N LEU A 557 29.39 -2.27 -10.91
CA LEU A 557 29.02 -1.34 -11.98
C LEU A 557 28.40 -0.06 -11.43
N VAL A 558 27.69 -0.14 -10.31
CA VAL A 558 26.84 0.93 -9.79
C VAL A 558 27.54 1.72 -8.68
N ILE A 559 28.38 1.08 -7.87
CA ILE A 559 29.00 1.66 -6.67
C ILE A 559 30.52 1.70 -6.88
N ASN A 560 30.98 2.64 -7.70
CA ASN A 560 32.38 2.71 -8.13
C ASN A 560 33.14 3.86 -7.45
N ASP A 561 32.39 4.81 -6.92
CA ASP A 561 32.81 6.11 -6.39
C ASP A 561 33.07 6.09 -4.89
N ASN A 562 32.63 5.06 -4.16
CA ASN A 562 32.89 4.90 -2.72
C ASN A 562 33.32 3.47 -2.38
N LEU A 563 34.64 3.25 -2.33
CA LEU A 563 35.25 1.94 -2.12
C LEU A 563 34.86 1.30 -0.78
N SER A 564 34.66 2.11 0.28
CA SER A 564 34.24 1.61 1.60
C SER A 564 32.82 1.04 1.55
N VAL A 565 31.89 1.81 0.97
CA VAL A 565 30.49 1.38 0.80
C VAL A 565 30.40 0.16 -0.13
N HIS A 566 31.15 0.19 -1.24
CA HIS A 566 31.26 -0.93 -2.17
C HIS A 566 31.68 -2.23 -1.47
N ASN A 567 32.78 -2.21 -0.73
CA ASN A 567 33.32 -3.39 -0.06
C ASN A 567 32.34 -3.90 1.00
N LYS A 568 31.78 -3.01 1.82
CA LYS A 568 30.80 -3.35 2.86
C LYS A 568 29.52 -3.99 2.31
N ILE A 569 29.02 -3.52 1.16
CA ILE A 569 27.85 -4.10 0.50
C ILE A 569 28.17 -5.47 -0.10
N LYS A 570 29.32 -5.61 -0.77
CA LYS A 570 29.77 -6.92 -1.27
C LYS A 570 29.92 -7.94 -0.14
N ILE A 571 30.40 -7.51 1.02
CA ILE A 571 30.52 -8.34 2.22
C ILE A 571 29.13 -8.84 2.66
N LEU A 572 28.12 -7.96 2.73
CA LEU A 572 26.73 -8.33 3.04
C LEU A 572 26.13 -9.39 2.10
N PHE A 573 26.61 -9.42 0.86
CA PHE A 573 26.05 -10.26 -0.21
C PHE A 573 26.91 -11.44 -0.62
N SER A 574 28.11 -11.56 -0.04
CA SER A 574 29.00 -12.69 -0.24
C SER A 574 28.41 -13.94 0.43
N PRO A 575 28.57 -15.14 -0.18
CA PRO A 575 28.38 -16.38 0.56
C PRO A 575 29.22 -16.34 1.84
N LYS A 576 28.65 -16.84 2.94
CA LYS A 576 29.17 -16.78 4.32
C LYS A 576 30.53 -17.48 4.43
N GLU A 577 31.61 -16.79 4.09
CA GLU A 577 32.97 -17.29 4.27
C GLU A 577 33.51 -16.83 5.63
N LYS A 578 34.12 -17.76 6.36
CA LYS A 578 34.73 -17.52 7.67
C LYS A 578 35.79 -16.40 7.64
N THR A 579 36.53 -16.31 6.55
CA THR A 579 37.53 -15.28 6.23
C THR A 579 36.95 -13.87 6.16
N LEU A 580 35.68 -13.74 5.76
CA LEU A 580 34.98 -12.46 5.65
C LEU A 580 34.64 -11.86 7.01
N LEU A 581 34.21 -12.73 7.93
CA LEU A 581 33.91 -12.36 9.31
C LEU A 581 35.19 -12.05 10.07
N GLU A 582 36.30 -12.73 9.76
CA GLU A 582 37.63 -12.42 10.28
C GLU A 582 38.10 -11.01 9.83
N PHE A 583 37.98 -10.68 8.54
CA PHE A 583 38.29 -9.33 8.02
C PHE A 583 37.42 -8.24 8.66
N LEU A 584 36.12 -8.48 8.82
CA LEU A 584 35.22 -7.54 9.49
C LEU A 584 35.51 -7.39 10.99
N GLN A 585 35.93 -8.47 11.65
CA GLN A 585 36.32 -8.42 13.06
C GLN A 585 37.61 -7.59 13.25
N GLU A 586 38.48 -7.53 12.24
CA GLU A 586 39.63 -6.61 12.21
C GLU A 586 39.21 -5.15 12.01
N GLU A 587 38.24 -4.88 11.13
CA GLU A 587 37.69 -3.53 10.91
C GLU A 587 36.84 -3.02 12.10
N PHE A 588 36.19 -3.93 12.85
CA PHE A 588 35.32 -3.62 13.99
C PHE A 588 35.76 -4.38 15.26
N PRO A 589 36.96 -4.09 15.81
CA PRO A 589 37.54 -4.88 16.90
C PRO A 589 36.75 -4.78 18.21
N GLU A 590 36.03 -3.68 18.42
CA GLU A 590 35.24 -3.42 19.64
C GLU A 590 33.95 -4.25 19.70
N THR A 591 33.44 -4.71 18.55
CA THR A 591 32.19 -5.49 18.49
C THR A 591 32.51 -6.94 18.19
N SER A 592 32.17 -7.86 19.10
CA SER A 592 32.28 -9.29 18.82
C SER A 592 31.21 -9.70 17.80
N LEU A 593 31.63 -9.94 16.56
CA LEU A 593 30.76 -10.37 15.46
C LEU A 593 30.48 -11.89 15.53
N GLN A 594 31.34 -12.65 16.21
CA GLN A 594 31.20 -14.10 16.45
C GLN A 594 31.38 -14.46 17.93
N PRO A 595 30.43 -14.09 18.80
CA PRO A 595 30.45 -14.56 20.18
C PRO A 595 30.31 -16.09 20.23
N ASN A 596 31.18 -16.76 20.99
CA ASN A 596 31.12 -18.20 21.16
C ASN A 596 30.05 -18.57 22.20
N PHE A 597 28.95 -19.18 21.76
CA PHE A 597 27.85 -19.59 22.62
C PHE A 597 27.84 -21.10 22.82
N GLU A 598 28.46 -21.56 23.91
CA GLU A 598 28.53 -22.98 24.24
C GLU A 598 27.18 -23.56 24.70
N SER A 599 26.27 -22.74 25.26
CA SER A 599 24.96 -23.16 25.77
C SER A 599 23.82 -22.24 25.32
N GLU A 600 22.58 -22.72 25.41
CA GLU A 600 21.36 -21.91 25.16
C GLU A 600 21.30 -20.70 26.09
N GLU A 601 21.67 -20.88 27.35
CA GLU A 601 21.74 -19.81 28.33
C GLU A 601 22.74 -18.73 27.92
N LYS A 602 23.97 -19.11 27.53
CA LYS A 602 24.99 -18.14 27.07
C LYS A 602 24.52 -17.36 25.85
N LEU A 603 23.77 -17.99 24.93
CA LEU A 603 23.18 -17.30 23.78
C LEU A 603 22.12 -16.28 24.23
N ILE A 604 21.22 -16.68 25.12
CA ILE A 604 20.20 -15.78 25.69
C ILE A 604 20.85 -14.59 26.40
N TRP A 605 21.88 -14.85 27.21
CA TRP A 605 22.66 -13.80 27.88
C TRP A 605 23.39 -12.89 26.91
N GLY A 606 23.99 -13.47 25.87
CA GLY A 606 24.63 -12.69 24.82
C GLY A 606 23.68 -11.70 24.17
N ILE A 607 22.39 -12.05 24.03
CA ILE A 607 21.38 -11.15 23.48
C ILE A 607 20.93 -10.11 24.52
N LEU A 608 20.67 -10.51 25.77
CA LEU A 608 20.24 -9.57 26.82
C LEU A 608 21.33 -8.56 27.21
N ASN A 609 22.60 -8.93 27.06
CA ASN A 609 23.72 -8.04 27.32
C ASN A 609 24.01 -7.05 26.19
N LYS A 610 23.36 -7.18 25.02
CA LYS A 610 23.44 -6.16 23.98
C LYS A 610 22.81 -4.84 24.46
N GLU A 611 23.37 -3.74 23.98
CA GLU A 611 22.88 -2.40 24.27
C GLU A 611 21.49 -2.15 23.66
N TYR A 612 20.73 -1.22 24.24
CA TYR A 612 19.35 -0.91 23.84
C TYR A 612 19.21 -0.27 22.45
N ASP A 613 20.31 0.15 21.85
CA ASP A 613 20.36 0.68 20.48
C ASP A 613 20.80 -0.38 19.45
N GLN A 614 21.29 -1.54 19.90
CA GLN A 614 21.68 -2.67 19.06
C GLN A 614 20.53 -3.66 18.82
N ILE A 615 19.67 -3.88 19.82
CA ILE A 615 18.47 -4.73 19.71
C ILE A 615 17.23 -3.96 20.14
N ASN A 616 16.11 -4.19 19.46
CA ASN A 616 14.88 -3.51 19.83
C ASN A 616 14.24 -4.16 21.08
N SER A 617 13.34 -3.42 21.72
CA SER A 617 12.64 -3.89 22.93
C SER A 617 11.77 -5.12 22.68
N TRP A 618 11.27 -5.35 21.47
CA TRP A 618 10.49 -6.54 21.12
C TRP A 618 11.36 -7.81 21.09
N THR A 619 12.53 -7.75 20.46
CA THR A 619 13.51 -8.85 20.42
C THR A 619 13.98 -9.16 21.83
N ARG A 620 14.29 -8.14 22.63
CA ARG A 620 14.64 -8.33 24.05
C ARG A 620 13.48 -8.95 24.85
N ALA A 621 12.24 -8.53 24.63
CA ALA A 621 11.06 -9.15 25.25
C ALA A 621 10.86 -10.61 24.82
N CYS A 622 11.10 -10.94 23.54
CA CYS A 622 11.08 -12.31 23.05
C CYS A 622 12.16 -13.16 23.73
N THR A 623 13.35 -12.60 23.93
CA THR A 623 14.44 -13.24 24.67
C THR A 623 14.07 -13.50 26.12
N ILE A 624 13.49 -12.51 26.82
CA ILE A 624 12.97 -12.67 28.18
C ILE A 624 11.87 -13.75 28.21
N ASN A 625 10.96 -13.77 27.23
CA ASN A 625 9.90 -14.77 27.15
C ASN A 625 10.42 -16.21 26.90
N ILE A 626 11.62 -16.38 26.36
CA ILE A 626 12.24 -17.72 26.23
C ILE A 626 12.81 -18.19 27.57
N LEU A 627 13.15 -17.28 28.49
CA LEU A 627 13.68 -17.65 29.82
C LEU A 627 12.74 -18.58 30.60
N GLN A 628 11.42 -18.53 30.36
CA GLN A 628 10.47 -19.47 30.98
C GLN A 628 10.77 -20.94 30.72
N TYR A 629 11.51 -21.24 29.65
CA TYR A 629 11.85 -22.61 29.28
C TYR A 629 13.26 -23.01 29.73
N ALA A 630 14.13 -22.03 30.03
CA ALA A 630 15.53 -22.26 30.35
C ALA A 630 15.81 -22.32 31.86
N PHE A 631 15.02 -21.63 32.70
CA PHE A 631 15.31 -21.49 34.13
C PHE A 631 14.17 -21.98 35.02
N LYS A 632 14.51 -22.82 36.01
CA LYS A 632 13.59 -23.32 37.04
C LYS A 632 14.09 -23.17 38.47
N GLU A 633 15.38 -22.92 38.66
CA GLU A 633 16.02 -23.05 39.98
C GLU A 633 16.47 -21.71 40.60
N ASP A 634 16.84 -20.70 39.78
CA ASP A 634 17.30 -19.39 40.26
C ASP A 634 16.82 -18.24 39.36
N ILE A 635 16.79 -17.02 39.92
CA ILE A 635 16.50 -15.79 39.15
C ILE A 635 17.80 -15.18 38.65
N PRO A 636 17.97 -15.09 37.33
CA PRO A 636 19.10 -14.35 36.78
C PRO A 636 19.02 -12.87 37.12
N PHE A 637 20.18 -12.25 37.42
CA PHE A 637 20.27 -10.83 37.77
C PHE A 637 19.68 -9.92 36.67
N GLU A 638 19.84 -10.32 35.43
CA GLU A 638 19.32 -9.65 34.24
C GLU A 638 17.78 -9.68 34.21
N LEU A 639 17.14 -10.80 34.57
CA LEU A 639 15.68 -10.84 34.63
C LEU A 639 15.14 -9.90 35.73
N ALA A 640 15.85 -9.83 36.85
CA ALA A 640 15.55 -8.90 37.93
C ALA A 640 15.76 -7.43 37.53
N SER A 641 16.79 -7.13 36.72
CA SER A 641 17.03 -5.78 36.23
C SER A 641 15.96 -5.35 35.21
N GLU A 642 15.50 -6.27 34.37
CA GLU A 642 14.40 -6.01 33.42
C GLU A 642 13.06 -5.75 34.11
N PHE A 643 12.79 -6.38 35.26
CA PHE A 643 11.61 -6.08 36.07
C PHE A 643 11.61 -4.64 36.61
N LEU A 644 12.78 -4.01 36.75
CA LEU A 644 12.91 -2.62 37.21
C LEU A 644 13.08 -1.62 36.05
N ASN A 645 13.04 -2.10 34.81
CA ASN A 645 13.22 -1.29 33.62
C ASN A 645 12.09 -0.26 33.45
N GLN A 646 12.37 0.94 32.95
CA GLN A 646 11.32 1.92 32.65
C GLN A 646 10.42 1.48 31.49
N ASN A 647 10.95 0.66 30.57
CA ASN A 647 10.18 0.13 29.45
C ASN A 647 9.10 -0.85 29.95
N LYS A 648 7.83 -0.47 29.75
CA LYS A 648 6.66 -1.24 30.22
C LYS A 648 6.63 -2.66 29.65
N LEU A 649 7.01 -2.87 28.39
CA LEU A 649 7.01 -4.18 27.75
C LEU A 649 8.00 -5.13 28.43
N LEU A 650 9.23 -4.66 28.65
CA LEU A 650 10.28 -5.46 29.29
C LEU A 650 9.92 -5.77 30.73
N LYS A 651 9.47 -4.74 31.47
CA LYS A 651 9.00 -4.86 32.85
C LYS A 651 7.89 -5.90 33.00
N GLU A 652 6.85 -5.80 32.18
CA GLU A 652 5.70 -6.70 32.23
C GLU A 652 6.08 -8.13 31.80
N THR A 653 6.90 -8.28 30.75
CA THR A 653 7.36 -9.60 30.30
C THR A 653 8.24 -10.28 31.35
N ALA A 654 9.12 -9.52 32.03
CA ALA A 654 9.90 -10.02 33.15
C ALA A 654 9.01 -10.42 34.34
N ALA A 655 7.98 -9.61 34.65
CA ALA A 655 7.01 -9.91 35.69
C ALA A 655 6.25 -11.22 35.44
N VAL A 656 5.81 -11.46 34.21
CA VAL A 656 5.16 -12.73 33.81
C VAL A 656 6.10 -13.92 34.02
N ASN A 657 7.37 -13.80 33.63
CA ASN A 657 8.36 -14.86 33.77
C ASN A 657 8.67 -15.18 35.24
N ILE A 658 8.85 -14.15 36.08
CA ILE A 658 9.08 -14.33 37.51
C ILE A 658 7.83 -14.95 38.15
N TYR A 659 6.62 -14.48 37.82
CA TYR A 659 5.39 -15.00 38.38
C TYR A 659 5.16 -16.49 38.07
N LYS A 660 5.38 -16.91 36.82
CA LYS A 660 5.15 -18.29 36.38
C LYS A 660 6.18 -19.28 36.93
N ASN A 661 7.45 -18.90 36.95
CA ASN A 661 8.53 -19.85 37.25
C ASN A 661 9.02 -19.75 38.69
N LEU A 662 8.95 -18.57 39.31
CA LEU A 662 9.60 -18.24 40.58
C LEU A 662 8.66 -17.38 41.46
N PRO A 663 7.45 -17.87 41.78
CA PRO A 663 6.39 -17.08 42.43
C PRO A 663 6.79 -16.58 43.83
N GLU A 664 7.66 -17.29 44.55
CA GLU A 664 8.17 -16.83 45.85
C GLU A 664 8.86 -15.45 45.80
N PHE A 665 9.54 -15.15 44.70
CA PHE A 665 10.31 -13.91 44.56
C PHE A 665 9.52 -12.76 43.96
N TYR A 666 8.39 -13.04 43.31
CA TYR A 666 7.55 -12.03 42.67
C TYR A 666 7.14 -10.92 43.65
N THR A 667 6.69 -11.29 44.85
CA THR A 667 6.30 -10.32 45.89
C THR A 667 7.46 -9.48 46.40
N ILE A 668 8.70 -10.00 46.36
CA ILE A 668 9.91 -9.29 46.76
C ILE A 668 10.22 -8.20 45.73
N PHE A 669 10.15 -8.50 44.44
CA PHE A 669 10.39 -7.52 43.39
C PHE A 669 9.29 -6.46 43.30
N LEU A 670 8.02 -6.85 43.48
CA LEU A 670 6.92 -5.88 43.53
C LEU A 670 7.14 -4.80 44.58
N LYS A 671 7.70 -5.15 45.76
CA LYS A 671 8.01 -4.17 46.82
C LYS A 671 9.11 -3.17 46.45
N ARG A 672 9.91 -3.45 45.42
CA ARG A 672 10.97 -2.53 44.93
C ARG A 672 10.43 -1.48 43.95
N LEU A 673 9.22 -1.67 43.43
CA LEU A 673 8.58 -0.71 42.55
C LEU A 673 7.84 0.37 43.35
N PRO A 674 7.65 1.58 42.78
CA PRO A 674 6.75 2.57 43.35
C PRO A 674 5.35 2.00 43.56
N ALA A 675 4.67 2.37 44.65
CA ALA A 675 3.39 1.78 45.06
C ALA A 675 2.35 1.75 43.92
N ASN A 676 2.20 2.86 43.19
CA ASN A 676 1.26 2.96 42.06
C ASN A 676 1.60 2.01 40.91
N GLU A 677 2.89 1.79 40.64
CA GLU A 677 3.33 0.86 39.60
C GLU A 677 3.20 -0.59 40.04
N ALA A 678 3.57 -0.89 41.29
CA ALA A 678 3.45 -2.21 41.87
C ALA A 678 2.00 -2.71 41.83
N THR A 679 1.03 -1.86 42.23
CA THR A 679 -0.40 -2.20 42.17
C THR A 679 -0.87 -2.45 40.75
N LYS A 680 -0.44 -1.63 39.77
CA LYS A 680 -0.83 -1.79 38.37
C LYS A 680 -0.32 -3.12 37.79
N ILE A 681 0.95 -3.45 38.04
CA ILE A 681 1.55 -4.68 37.52
C ILE A 681 0.94 -5.90 38.22
N ASP A 682 0.80 -5.87 39.55
CA ASP A 682 0.20 -6.96 40.29
C ASP A 682 -1.24 -7.24 39.81
N TYR A 683 -2.02 -6.19 39.58
CA TYR A 683 -3.35 -6.32 38.99
C TYR A 683 -3.32 -6.96 37.61
N ILE A 684 -2.47 -6.49 36.68
CA ILE A 684 -2.36 -7.06 35.33
C ILE A 684 -1.95 -8.53 35.37
N ILE A 685 -0.93 -8.89 36.16
CA ILE A 685 -0.43 -10.27 36.22
C ILE A 685 -1.47 -11.21 36.84
N ARG A 686 -2.02 -10.86 38.01
CA ARG A 686 -2.99 -11.72 38.70
C ARG A 686 -4.30 -11.85 37.93
N SER A 687 -4.77 -10.77 37.31
CA SER A 687 -5.98 -10.81 36.49
C SER A 687 -5.83 -11.72 35.26
N ASN A 688 -4.60 -11.95 34.77
CA ASN A 688 -4.33 -12.91 33.70
C ASN A 688 -4.15 -14.37 34.17
N PHE A 689 -3.61 -14.61 35.38
CA PHE A 689 -3.22 -15.97 35.83
C PHE A 689 -4.03 -16.55 36.99
N ASP A 690 -4.61 -15.73 37.87
CA ASP A 690 -5.30 -16.20 39.09
C ASP A 690 -6.81 -16.42 38.89
N VAL A 691 -7.35 -16.10 37.70
CA VAL A 691 -8.79 -16.17 37.42
C VAL A 691 -9.26 -17.62 37.25
N VAL A 692 -10.02 -18.10 38.24
CA VAL A 692 -10.60 -19.46 38.31
C VAL A 692 -11.55 -19.79 37.14
N ASN A 693 -12.15 -18.76 36.52
CA ASN A 693 -13.03 -18.89 35.35
C ASN A 693 -12.41 -18.21 34.13
N GLN A 694 -11.63 -18.95 33.33
CA GLN A 694 -11.03 -18.49 32.06
C GLN A 694 -12.02 -17.92 31.03
N LYS A 695 -13.33 -18.03 31.27
CA LYS A 695 -14.39 -17.53 30.39
C LYS A 695 -14.68 -16.03 30.51
N GLN A 696 -14.30 -15.38 31.62
CA GLN A 696 -14.53 -13.93 31.78
C GLN A 696 -13.34 -13.14 31.24
N ILE A 697 -13.59 -12.37 30.18
CA ILE A 697 -12.58 -11.51 29.58
C ILE A 697 -12.67 -10.16 30.28
N HIS A 698 -11.64 -9.78 31.04
CA HIS A 698 -11.55 -8.41 31.57
C HIS A 698 -10.84 -7.48 30.56
N GLN A 699 -11.17 -6.19 30.64
CA GLN A 699 -10.58 -5.14 29.78
C GLN A 699 -9.06 -5.06 29.94
N ASP A 700 -8.57 -5.27 31.15
CA ASP A 700 -7.14 -5.17 31.49
C ASP A 700 -6.37 -6.50 31.38
N ASN A 701 -7.04 -7.59 30.98
CA ASN A 701 -6.44 -8.92 30.83
C ASN A 701 -5.72 -9.11 29.49
N LEU A 702 -5.09 -8.08 28.94
CA LEU A 702 -4.29 -8.21 27.72
C LEU A 702 -2.87 -7.77 28.03
N LEU A 703 -1.98 -8.76 28.12
CA LEU A 703 -0.56 -8.50 28.30
C LEU A 703 0.00 -7.72 27.10
N LEU A 704 0.94 -6.81 27.35
CA LEU A 704 1.55 -5.98 26.31
C LEU A 704 2.29 -6.82 25.28
N PHE A 705 2.94 -7.90 25.73
CA PHE A 705 3.57 -8.89 24.86
C PHE A 705 2.56 -9.51 23.88
N ASP A 706 1.40 -9.93 24.38
CA ASP A 706 0.33 -10.53 23.56
C ASP A 706 -0.32 -9.51 22.64
N LYS A 707 -0.51 -8.27 23.11
CA LYS A 707 -1.01 -7.16 22.30
C LYS A 707 -0.10 -6.88 21.11
N ILE A 708 1.21 -6.77 21.33
CA ILE A 708 2.18 -6.52 20.25
C ILE A 708 2.26 -7.72 19.32
N ASN A 709 2.32 -8.95 19.85
CA ASN A 709 2.31 -10.16 19.03
C ASN A 709 1.06 -10.25 18.16
N PHE A 710 -0.10 -9.87 18.71
CA PHE A 710 -1.35 -9.79 17.98
C PHE A 710 -1.24 -8.76 16.85
N LEU A 711 -0.81 -7.52 17.13
CA LEU A 711 -0.63 -6.46 16.13
C LEU A 711 0.35 -6.87 15.01
N ILE A 712 1.46 -7.54 15.34
CA ILE A 712 2.42 -8.08 14.35
C ILE A 712 1.77 -9.19 13.50
N SER A 713 0.81 -9.93 14.04
CA SER A 713 0.13 -11.01 13.33
C SER A 713 -0.94 -10.53 12.33
N ILE A 714 -1.24 -9.24 12.36
CA ILE A 714 -2.26 -8.62 11.53
C ILE A 714 -1.72 -8.42 10.10
N PRO A 715 -2.37 -9.01 9.08
CA PRO A 715 -1.87 -8.96 7.70
C PRO A 715 -1.62 -7.57 7.13
N TYR A 716 -2.46 -6.57 7.48
CA TYR A 716 -2.34 -5.20 6.99
C TYR A 716 -1.26 -4.38 7.70
N LEU A 717 -0.90 -4.73 8.94
CA LEU A 717 0.20 -4.10 9.67
C LEU A 717 1.56 -4.73 9.35
N ASN A 718 1.62 -5.84 8.60
CA ASN A 718 2.88 -6.50 8.20
C ASN A 718 3.85 -5.60 7.41
N TYR A 719 3.36 -4.49 6.87
CA TYR A 719 4.18 -3.50 6.16
C TYR A 719 4.87 -2.52 7.09
N LEU A 720 4.39 -2.39 8.33
CA LEU A 720 5.07 -1.66 9.37
C LEU A 720 6.18 -2.53 9.95
N SER A 721 7.32 -1.91 10.22
CA SER A 721 8.36 -2.52 11.03
C SER A 721 7.84 -2.75 12.46
N VAL A 722 8.41 -3.74 13.14
CA VAL A 722 8.04 -4.01 14.55
C VAL A 722 8.37 -2.82 15.43
N SER A 723 9.46 -2.09 15.13
CA SER A 723 9.84 -0.85 15.81
C SER A 723 8.74 0.22 15.71
N GLU A 724 8.07 0.34 14.57
CA GLU A 724 6.92 1.24 14.42
C GLU A 724 5.71 0.74 15.22
N ILE A 725 5.42 -0.56 15.18
CA ILE A 725 4.33 -1.13 15.98
C ILE A 725 4.56 -0.86 17.48
N LEU A 726 5.79 -0.98 17.96
CA LEU A 726 6.17 -0.63 19.33
C LEU A 726 5.94 0.84 19.65
N ASN A 727 6.08 1.75 18.70
CA ASN A 727 5.80 3.17 18.92
C ASN A 727 4.29 3.45 18.90
N PHE A 728 3.53 2.72 18.09
CA PHE A 728 2.10 3.00 17.92
C PHE A 728 1.16 2.13 18.75
N HIS A 729 1.66 1.12 19.46
CA HIS A 729 0.79 0.21 20.23
C HIS A 729 -0.04 0.94 21.30
N GLU A 730 0.45 2.06 21.84
CA GLU A 730 -0.24 2.84 22.88
C GLU A 730 -1.55 3.46 22.38
N TYR A 731 -1.66 3.74 21.08
CA TYR A 731 -2.88 4.29 20.46
C TYR A 731 -4.02 3.26 20.35
N PHE A 732 -3.73 1.97 20.52
CA PHE A 732 -4.73 0.90 20.50
C PHE A 732 -5.27 0.64 21.90
N GLN A 733 -6.44 1.17 22.22
CA GLN A 733 -7.07 0.98 23.52
C GLN A 733 -7.86 -0.33 23.55
N THR A 734 -7.77 -1.08 24.66
CA THR A 734 -8.54 -2.31 24.81
C THR A 734 -9.97 -1.97 25.20
N LYS A 735 -10.96 -2.52 24.50
CA LYS A 735 -12.37 -2.44 24.85
C LYS A 735 -12.94 -3.85 24.89
N VAL A 736 -13.64 -4.19 25.97
CA VAL A 736 -14.34 -5.47 26.09
C VAL A 736 -15.83 -5.19 26.17
N LEU A 737 -16.59 -5.96 25.39
CA LEU A 737 -18.04 -6.04 25.46
C LEU A 737 -18.43 -7.41 25.96
N LYS A 738 -19.39 -7.48 26.88
CA LYS A 738 -19.85 -8.74 27.46
C LYS A 738 -20.92 -9.41 26.60
N ALA A 739 -21.01 -10.73 26.71
CA ALA A 739 -22.09 -11.48 26.07
C ALA A 739 -23.47 -10.91 26.44
N GLY A 740 -24.34 -10.72 25.46
CA GLY A 740 -25.68 -10.13 25.65
C GLY A 740 -25.73 -8.60 25.78
N GLU A 741 -24.60 -7.89 25.75
CA GLU A 741 -24.60 -6.43 25.58
C GLU A 741 -24.94 -6.10 24.11
N HIS A 742 -26.21 -5.76 23.85
CA HIS A 742 -26.72 -5.64 22.48
C HIS A 742 -26.54 -4.25 21.85
N GLN A 743 -26.31 -3.19 22.62
CA GLN A 743 -26.46 -1.82 22.11
C GLN A 743 -25.21 -0.98 22.36
N ILE A 744 -24.52 -0.62 21.28
CA ILE A 744 -23.60 0.51 21.28
C ILE A 744 -24.34 1.65 20.62
N SER A 745 -24.81 2.59 21.44
CA SER A 745 -25.35 3.83 20.91
C SER A 745 -24.21 4.60 20.26
N LEU A 746 -24.20 4.64 18.92
CA LEU A 746 -23.28 5.48 18.15
C LEU A 746 -23.39 6.96 18.54
N GLN A 747 -24.47 7.35 19.22
CA GLN A 747 -24.71 8.69 19.73
C GLN A 747 -24.08 8.99 21.10
N GLU A 748 -23.59 8.00 21.84
CA GLU A 748 -23.00 8.22 23.17
C GLU A 748 -21.50 7.89 23.19
N GLU A 749 -21.07 6.90 22.41
CA GLU A 749 -19.68 6.44 22.34
C GLU A 749 -18.98 6.84 21.03
N PHE A 750 -19.09 8.13 20.65
CA PHE A 750 -18.61 8.79 19.42
C PHE A 750 -17.09 8.69 19.12
N ASN A 751 -16.37 7.68 19.59
CA ASN A 751 -15.05 7.34 19.06
C ASN A 751 -15.23 6.64 17.71
N LEU A 752 -15.34 7.47 16.66
CA LEU A 752 -15.24 7.12 15.25
C LEU A 752 -13.84 6.53 14.99
N GLY A 753 -13.66 5.30 15.41
CA GLY A 753 -12.40 4.59 15.36
C GLY A 753 -12.57 3.24 14.68
N TYR A 754 -11.42 2.60 14.43
CA TYR A 754 -11.36 1.23 13.96
C TYR A 754 -11.31 0.30 15.15
N TRP A 755 -12.18 -0.69 15.13
CA TRP A 755 -12.25 -1.72 16.16
C TRP A 755 -11.75 -3.01 15.54
N ILE A 756 -10.63 -3.51 16.06
CA ILE A 756 -10.01 -4.75 15.60
C ILE A 756 -10.40 -5.85 16.57
N VAL A 757 -11.01 -6.92 16.08
CA VAL A 757 -11.41 -8.05 16.94
C VAL A 757 -10.16 -8.83 17.36
N GLU A 758 -9.80 -8.77 18.64
CA GLU A 758 -8.67 -9.53 19.21
C GLU A 758 -9.12 -10.93 19.65
N HIS A 759 -10.25 -11.01 20.35
CA HIS A 759 -10.82 -12.24 20.87
C HIS A 759 -12.33 -12.25 20.67
N GLY A 760 -12.87 -13.42 20.33
CA GLY A 760 -14.30 -13.67 20.17
C GLY A 760 -14.80 -13.46 18.74
N ASN A 761 -16.09 -13.69 18.54
CA ASN A 761 -16.80 -13.45 17.27
C ASN A 761 -17.92 -12.44 17.47
N VAL A 762 -18.13 -11.59 16.47
CA VAL A 762 -19.12 -10.51 16.52
C VAL A 762 -20.05 -10.63 15.34
N SER A 763 -21.36 -10.70 15.56
CA SER A 763 -22.35 -10.50 14.51
C SER A 763 -22.89 -9.07 14.56
N TYR A 764 -22.82 -8.40 13.42
CA TYR A 764 -23.41 -7.08 13.24
C TYR A 764 -24.84 -7.27 12.71
N SER A 765 -25.81 -6.76 13.46
CA SER A 765 -27.21 -6.76 13.07
C SER A 765 -27.76 -5.33 12.96
N LYS A 766 -28.57 -5.08 11.93
CA LYS A 766 -29.28 -3.82 11.73
C LYS A 766 -30.76 -4.11 11.63
N ASN A 767 -31.56 -3.47 12.48
CA ASN A 767 -33.00 -3.69 12.61
C ASN A 767 -33.38 -5.18 12.81
N GLY A 768 -32.59 -5.93 13.58
CA GLY A 768 -32.81 -7.35 13.86
C GLY A 768 -32.43 -8.33 12.75
N ILE A 769 -31.82 -7.83 11.65
CA ILE A 769 -31.30 -8.66 10.56
C ILE A 769 -29.78 -8.71 10.68
N ASP A 770 -29.19 -9.92 10.71
CA ASP A 770 -27.74 -10.10 10.71
C ASP A 770 -27.15 -9.82 9.32
N TYR A 771 -26.23 -8.85 9.25
CA TYR A 771 -25.60 -8.41 7.99
C TYR A 771 -24.21 -9.00 7.79
N LYS A 772 -23.41 -9.11 8.86
CA LYS A 772 -22.01 -9.54 8.74
C LYS A 772 -21.50 -10.14 10.04
N GLN A 773 -20.73 -11.21 9.94
CA GLN A 773 -19.98 -11.77 11.05
C GLN A 773 -18.50 -11.38 10.92
N TYR A 774 -17.93 -10.90 12.01
CA TYR A 774 -16.53 -10.53 12.15
C TYR A 774 -15.84 -11.53 13.09
N LYS A 775 -14.64 -11.95 12.70
CA LYS A 775 -13.79 -12.89 13.43
C LYS A 775 -12.50 -12.21 13.88
N LYS A 776 -11.70 -12.93 14.66
CA LYS A 776 -10.35 -12.50 15.08
C LYS A 776 -9.54 -11.93 13.90
N ARG A 777 -8.97 -10.74 14.11
CA ARG A 777 -8.23 -9.86 13.16
C ARG A 777 -9.07 -9.05 12.18
N ASP A 778 -10.38 -9.26 12.12
CA ASP A 778 -11.23 -8.42 11.29
C ASP A 778 -11.34 -7.00 11.86
N ILE A 779 -11.41 -6.02 10.96
CA ILE A 779 -11.59 -4.61 11.30
C ILE A 779 -13.05 -4.22 11.11
N ILE A 780 -13.58 -3.51 12.09
CA ILE A 780 -14.88 -2.86 12.04
C ILE A 780 -14.64 -1.36 12.01
N LYS A 781 -15.02 -0.71 10.91
CA LYS A 781 -15.07 0.76 10.82
C LYS A 781 -16.44 1.21 11.32
N VAL A 782 -16.49 1.73 12.54
CA VAL A 782 -17.75 2.12 13.20
C VAL A 782 -18.44 3.26 12.44
N SER A 783 -17.69 4.09 11.71
CA SER A 783 -18.21 5.22 10.92
C SER A 783 -18.84 4.83 9.57
N ASP A 784 -18.69 3.58 9.10
CA ASP A 784 -19.28 3.13 7.82
C ASP A 784 -20.79 2.81 7.92
N HIS A 785 -21.38 2.88 9.12
CA HIS A 785 -22.80 2.67 9.32
C HIS A 785 -23.57 3.95 8.95
N GLU A 786 -24.33 3.86 7.85
CA GLU A 786 -24.74 4.96 6.96
C GLU A 786 -25.64 6.07 7.54
N SER A 787 -25.93 6.08 8.84
CA SER A 787 -26.53 7.25 9.48
C SER A 787 -26.19 7.32 10.98
N PRO A 788 -25.69 8.47 11.48
CA PRO A 788 -25.51 8.71 12.91
C PRO A 788 -26.84 8.73 13.71
N SER A 789 -27.99 8.62 13.03
CA SER A 789 -29.30 8.49 13.67
C SER A 789 -29.74 7.05 13.95
N GLU A 790 -29.00 6.04 13.48
CA GLU A 790 -29.39 4.63 13.60
C GLU A 790 -28.66 3.94 14.75
N ASN A 791 -29.39 3.24 15.61
CA ASN A 791 -28.80 2.36 16.61
C ASN A 791 -28.15 1.16 15.90
N VAL A 792 -26.87 0.94 16.16
CA VAL A 792 -26.15 -0.24 15.70
C VAL A 792 -26.14 -1.29 16.83
N TYR A 793 -26.50 -2.51 16.48
CA TYR A 793 -26.53 -3.63 17.41
C TYR A 793 -25.40 -4.61 17.06
N PHE A 794 -24.52 -4.85 18.02
CA PHE A 794 -23.58 -5.96 17.97
C PHE A 794 -24.20 -7.10 18.77
N ASN A 795 -24.41 -8.24 18.13
CA ASN A 795 -24.84 -9.45 18.80
C ASN A 795 -23.59 -10.28 19.13
N LEU A 796 -23.43 -10.56 20.41
CA LEU A 796 -22.23 -11.17 21.00
C LEU A 796 -22.66 -12.44 21.72
N GLU A 797 -22.26 -13.59 21.19
CA GLU A 797 -22.53 -14.91 21.80
C GLU A 797 -21.63 -15.17 23.02
N GLU A 798 -20.47 -14.48 23.07
CA GLU A 798 -19.45 -14.58 24.11
C GLU A 798 -18.87 -13.18 24.40
N ASP A 799 -18.06 -13.06 25.46
CA ASP A 799 -17.32 -11.83 25.71
C ASP A 799 -16.34 -11.58 24.55
N VAL A 800 -16.31 -10.36 24.02
CA VAL A 800 -15.46 -10.00 22.89
C VAL A 800 -14.52 -8.88 23.28
N ARG A 801 -13.24 -9.05 22.94
CA ARG A 801 -12.21 -8.02 23.11
C ARG A 801 -11.87 -7.37 21.77
N PHE A 802 -11.89 -6.05 21.77
CA PHE A 802 -11.47 -5.19 20.68
C PHE A 802 -10.21 -4.40 21.04
N LEU A 803 -9.38 -4.16 20.03
CA LEU A 803 -8.42 -3.06 20.04
C LEU A 803 -9.01 -1.90 19.24
N VAL A 804 -9.24 -0.78 19.91
CA VAL A 804 -9.86 0.42 19.36
C VAL A 804 -8.78 1.47 19.10
N VAL A 805 -8.75 2.00 17.89
CA VAL A 805 -7.86 3.12 17.51
C VAL A 805 -8.68 4.22 16.84
N ASP A 806 -8.43 5.47 17.21
CA ASP A 806 -9.07 6.64 16.59
C ASP A 806 -8.74 6.68 15.08
N GLU A 807 -9.74 6.95 14.24
CA GLU A 807 -9.57 6.93 12.78
C GLU A 807 -8.49 7.91 12.33
N VAL A 808 -8.43 9.09 12.93
CA VAL A 808 -7.48 10.15 12.58
C VAL A 808 -6.06 9.71 12.91
N ILE A 809 -5.90 9.06 14.06
CA ILE A 809 -4.63 8.55 14.52
C ILE A 809 -4.16 7.41 13.63
N LEU A 810 -5.02 6.43 13.35
CA LEU A 810 -4.67 5.33 12.46
C LEU A 810 -4.29 5.83 11.07
N LEU A 811 -5.09 6.74 10.50
CA LEU A 811 -4.80 7.37 9.22
C LEU A 811 -3.47 8.11 9.23
N ASN A 812 -3.12 8.80 10.32
CA ASN A 812 -1.82 9.46 10.42
C ASN A 812 -0.66 8.47 10.53
N ILE A 813 -0.84 7.33 11.21
CA ILE A 813 0.16 6.26 11.29
C ILE A 813 0.41 5.64 9.92
N ILE A 814 -0.67 5.34 9.17
CA ILE A 814 -0.56 4.66 7.88
C ILE A 814 -0.40 5.62 6.69
N LYS A 815 -0.51 6.94 6.88
CA LYS A 815 -0.43 7.96 5.82
C LYS A 815 0.85 7.84 4.99
N ASP A 816 1.93 7.49 5.66
CA ASP A 816 3.27 7.38 5.08
C ASP A 816 3.46 6.06 4.30
N TYR A 817 2.48 5.16 4.32
CA TYR A 817 2.54 3.81 3.75
C TYR A 817 1.45 3.59 2.69
N GLU A 818 1.73 4.01 1.45
CA GLU A 818 0.79 3.93 0.32
C GLU A 818 0.23 2.50 0.09
N GLN A 819 1.02 1.45 0.34
CA GLN A 819 0.60 0.05 0.24
C GLN A 819 -0.39 -0.36 1.33
N ILE A 820 -0.23 0.16 2.55
CA ILE A 820 -1.18 -0.06 3.64
C ILE A 820 -2.47 0.65 3.30
N ILE A 821 -2.42 1.89 2.81
CA ILE A 821 -3.59 2.66 2.39
C ILE A 821 -4.33 1.94 1.26
N GLN A 822 -3.63 1.43 0.24
CA GLN A 822 -4.27 0.70 -0.86
C GLN A 822 -4.95 -0.58 -0.39
N LYS A 823 -4.26 -1.43 0.40
CA LYS A 823 -4.89 -2.63 0.97
C LYS A 823 -6.03 -2.30 1.94
N TYR A 824 -5.87 -1.23 2.71
CA TYR A 824 -6.91 -0.69 3.56
C TYR A 824 -8.14 -0.28 2.74
N LEU A 825 -7.96 0.36 1.57
CA LEU A 825 -9.03 0.70 0.63
C LEU A 825 -9.65 -0.54 -0.06
N GLU A 826 -8.87 -1.59 -0.28
CA GLU A 826 -9.31 -2.85 -0.89
C GLU A 826 -10.09 -3.77 0.08
N GLU A 827 -9.73 -3.78 1.36
CA GLU A 827 -10.34 -4.63 2.41
C GLU A 827 -11.44 -3.94 3.22
N LEU A 828 -11.56 -2.60 3.14
CA LEU A 828 -12.81 -1.93 3.52
C LEU A 828 -13.94 -2.65 2.80
N PRO A 829 -15.02 -3.05 3.51
CA PRO A 829 -16.08 -3.83 2.91
C PRO A 829 -16.53 -3.15 1.62
N GLU A 830 -16.27 -3.80 0.48
CA GLU A 830 -16.83 -3.38 -0.79
C GLU A 830 -18.33 -3.13 -0.56
N LYS A 831 -18.74 -1.86 -0.65
CA LYS A 831 -20.15 -1.39 -0.65
C LYS A 831 -20.95 -1.96 -1.85
N SER A 832 -20.60 -3.13 -2.36
CA SER A 832 -21.22 -3.78 -3.52
C SER A 832 -21.55 -5.26 -3.34
N LYS A 833 -21.25 -5.88 -2.19
CA LYS A 833 -21.68 -7.26 -1.90
C LYS A 833 -22.91 -7.30 -0.98
N ILE A 834 -24.01 -6.70 -1.46
CA ILE A 834 -25.35 -7.16 -1.10
C ILE A 834 -25.55 -8.52 -1.78
N ILE A 835 -25.05 -9.57 -1.14
CA ILE A 835 -25.46 -10.94 -1.45
C ILE A 835 -26.75 -11.18 -0.66
N ASN A 836 -27.81 -11.55 -1.39
CA ASN A 836 -29.11 -12.09 -0.95
C ASN A 836 -30.38 -11.21 -0.90
N ALA A 837 -30.43 -10.03 -1.56
CA ALA A 837 -31.73 -9.37 -1.77
C ALA A 837 -32.62 -10.02 -2.87
N LYS A 838 -32.15 -11.08 -3.57
CA LYS A 838 -32.92 -11.76 -4.64
C LYS A 838 -33.57 -13.08 -4.24
N LYS A 839 -33.37 -13.59 -3.03
CA LYS A 839 -34.02 -14.84 -2.57
C LYS A 839 -35.27 -14.61 -1.73
N ILE A 840 -35.44 -13.45 -1.11
CA ILE A 840 -36.58 -13.18 -0.21
C ILE A 840 -37.81 -12.64 -0.98
N ASN A 841 -37.64 -11.96 -2.12
CA ASN A 841 -38.76 -11.47 -2.94
C ASN A 841 -39.46 -12.54 -3.80
N LYS A 842 -39.15 -13.83 -3.62
CA LYS A 842 -39.86 -14.95 -4.26
C LYS A 842 -40.61 -15.84 -3.27
N GLU A 843 -40.42 -15.63 -1.97
CA GLU A 843 -41.19 -16.28 -0.90
C GLU A 843 -42.17 -15.29 -0.24
N ALA A 844 -42.06 -13.99 -0.55
CA ALA A 844 -42.99 -12.93 -0.17
C ALA A 844 -43.89 -12.40 -1.33
N ALA A 845 -43.85 -13.05 -2.49
CA ALA A 845 -44.78 -12.88 -3.60
C ALA A 845 -45.25 -14.27 -4.06
#